data_AF-A0AAD5XCM7-F1
#
_entry.id   AF-A0AAD5XCM7-F1
#
_cell.length_a   1.000
_cell.length_b   1.000
_cell.length_c   1.000
_cell.angle_alpha   90.00
_cell.angle_beta   90.00
_cell.angle_gamma   90.00
#
_symmetry.space_group_name_H-M   'P 1'
#
loop_
_entity.id
_entity.type
_entity.pdbx_description
1 polymer ?
#
loop_
_entity_poly.entity_id
_entity_poly.type
_entity_poly.pdbx_seq_one_letter_code
_entity_poly.pdbx_strand_id
1 'polypeptide(L)'
;MSSSREKYGSVIGWVLGQPWGSVLQRVPGVWLVSVVMLGLWGAAVVPYTYAVYVVVIHVLSVNAAVRTAVGARHAHVEATRHSFRDWDAHYATRTSLDPHALLSADADFLALPDVTHVIIIPGYKETDDTWADTLNILASHQKAVSHYKICLAMEEADPLAEKTAMLLVSRYIDCFLQIVYTIHPRNIPCETAGKHSNVSWAARQMALKSKSVKSDLLTIMDCDTAFAQDYFDSVAAQFAATRRDLRIFQMFAPGTVFDRNSNDVPVFVRLADILWSAGVMGNYVPFSPITFPCSAYSLSMELAQSVGFWDVGPEGLGEDMHMLLKCFFATEGRVKVNPVFSPASCCNIEGKEGSGALGFMWARYGQVILSERKYLSAEVAKRHLWGALDSGYALRKALFAIIAPGYENPIVGGPQVSDKKKQLMPDDEVHFNFYKLLVLFHRLMEAHIVGGHLFILVTLSSIFLPVGPNPSSFSIHYWESFTDHAVHPIVVLACDICGYLRAFSVFSVIACAYYYERYYRWVGVARWNLSSLGDRQQLTSEASPYMNGVHIGPGKRVSHLGRRAGLESIRTKWNYLDWFALPITALLYQAIPQVHTQILQLWTDKLMYETAAKPKMKEHPAAHAVPEESGVVHVFGGHERMPGETVAIPVLDGDDIETLVNSRVDHGPDEILVLQGLKAHRISIATPNTPTTPTYSLHFNSISGTTQQKYMHSHSNSYSSNSAADRVMLMAADYNSDSVSSFPTSPRLATYRQQPPPPYIQSPVIRVVAPPPAVDRTATYGSQNGTTFYGSEEKSVMMVGSDDFKAWGDNNVSV
;
A
#
# COMPACT_ATOMS: atom_id res chain seq x y z
N MET A 1 -17.50 22.16 -4.03
CA MET A 1 -16.50 23.19 -3.68
C MET A 1 -17.01 24.63 -3.85
N SER A 2 -17.80 24.99 -4.88
CA SER A 2 -18.38 26.35 -4.95
C SER A 2 -19.34 26.63 -3.79
N SER A 3 -20.34 25.78 -3.57
CA SER A 3 -21.32 25.95 -2.47
C SER A 3 -20.73 25.86 -1.06
N SER A 4 -19.59 25.19 -0.88
CA SER A 4 -18.92 25.12 0.42
C SER A 4 -18.09 26.38 0.73
N ARG A 5 -17.72 27.20 -0.27
CA ARG A 5 -17.04 28.48 -0.04
C ARG A 5 -17.99 29.60 0.40
N GLU A 6 -19.27 29.55 0.03
CA GLU A 6 -20.27 30.55 0.47
C GLU A 6 -20.64 30.40 1.96
N LYS A 7 -20.45 29.21 2.54
CA LYS A 7 -20.75 28.92 3.95
C LYS A 7 -19.77 29.59 4.93
N TYR A 8 -18.52 29.82 4.54
CA TYR A 8 -17.49 30.40 5.39
C TYR A 8 -17.13 31.80 4.91
N GLY A 9 -17.19 32.80 5.81
CA GLY A 9 -16.99 34.20 5.46
C GLY A 9 -15.65 34.49 4.75
N SER A 10 -15.58 35.65 4.08
CA SER A 10 -14.48 36.02 3.16
C SER A 10 -13.06 35.77 3.67
N VAL A 11 -12.81 35.98 4.96
CA VAL A 11 -11.50 35.71 5.60
C VAL A 11 -11.18 34.21 5.63
N ILE A 12 -12.12 33.35 6.03
CA ILE A 12 -11.91 31.90 6.05
C ILE A 12 -11.79 31.37 4.62
N GLY A 13 -12.63 31.85 3.70
CA GLY A 13 -12.51 31.55 2.27
C GLY A 13 -11.13 31.92 1.68
N TRP A 14 -10.57 33.06 2.08
CA TRP A 14 -9.21 33.48 1.71
C TRP A 14 -8.13 32.59 2.33
N VAL A 15 -8.25 32.23 3.62
CA VAL A 15 -7.31 31.32 4.30
C VAL A 15 -7.31 29.95 3.62
N LEU A 16 -8.48 29.35 3.35
CA LEU A 16 -8.62 28.07 2.66
C LEU A 16 -8.15 28.12 1.20
N GLY A 17 -8.04 29.31 0.61
CA GLY A 17 -7.51 29.54 -0.74
C GLY A 17 -5.98 29.64 -0.83
N GLN A 18 -5.26 29.70 0.29
CA GLN A 18 -3.79 29.77 0.27
C GLN A 18 -3.15 28.43 -0.11
N PRO A 19 -1.93 28.42 -0.68
CA PRO A 19 -1.23 27.19 -1.11
C PRO A 19 -0.62 26.40 0.07
N TRP A 20 -1.43 26.09 1.08
CA TRP A 20 -1.01 25.41 2.30
C TRP A 20 -0.34 24.05 2.05
N GLY A 21 -0.69 23.33 0.99
CA GLY A 21 0.01 22.10 0.60
C GLY A 21 1.50 22.34 0.43
N SER A 22 1.87 23.22 -0.52
CA SER A 22 3.26 23.55 -0.81
C SER A 22 4.00 24.22 0.35
N VAL A 23 3.30 24.95 1.23
CA VAL A 23 3.92 25.55 2.43
C VAL A 23 4.20 24.49 3.49
N LEU A 24 3.21 23.67 3.84
CA LEU A 24 3.30 22.73 4.97
C LEU A 24 4.13 21.49 4.65
N GLN A 25 4.23 21.10 3.37
CA GLN A 25 5.16 20.05 2.91
C GLN A 25 6.64 20.39 3.18
N ARG A 26 7.00 21.67 3.31
CA ARG A 26 8.38 22.11 3.62
C ARG A 26 8.71 22.11 5.12
N VAL A 27 7.71 21.97 6.00
CA VAL A 27 7.88 22.06 7.46
C VAL A 27 8.93 21.08 8.02
N PRO A 28 9.00 19.80 7.60
CA PRO A 28 10.05 18.89 8.06
C PRO A 28 11.47 19.40 7.77
N GLY A 29 11.71 19.94 6.57
CA GLY A 29 12.99 20.52 6.18
C GLY A 29 13.35 21.80 6.92
N VAL A 30 12.38 22.72 7.09
CA VAL A 30 12.60 23.97 7.84
C VAL A 30 12.89 23.67 9.32
N TRP A 31 12.19 22.69 9.90
CA TRP A 31 12.43 22.24 11.26
C TRP A 31 13.81 21.59 11.41
N LEU A 32 14.23 20.75 10.45
CA LEU A 32 15.57 20.16 10.44
C LEU A 32 16.67 21.23 10.45
N VAL A 33 16.59 22.24 9.58
CA VAL A 33 17.53 23.37 9.56
C VAL A 33 17.55 24.10 10.91
N SER A 34 16.37 24.32 11.50
CA SER A 34 16.25 24.93 12.83
C SER A 34 16.91 24.08 13.92
N VAL A 35 16.88 22.76 13.81
CA VAL A 35 17.53 21.83 14.75
C VAL A 35 19.03 21.75 14.56
N VAL A 36 19.55 21.91 13.33
CA VAL A 36 21.00 22.09 13.10
C VAL A 36 21.49 23.38 13.77
N MET A 37 20.76 24.50 13.60
CA MET A 37 21.09 25.78 14.26
C MET A 37 21.03 25.65 15.79
N LEU A 38 20.01 24.98 16.32
CA LEU A 38 19.89 24.67 17.75
C LEU A 38 21.04 23.78 18.25
N GLY A 39 21.47 22.80 17.44
CA GLY A 39 22.57 21.88 17.78
C GLY A 39 23.94 22.55 17.83
N LEU A 40 24.19 23.54 16.97
CA LEU A 40 25.45 24.28 16.89
C LEU A 40 25.55 25.39 17.95
N TRP A 41 24.55 26.26 18.06
CA TRP A 41 24.61 27.47 18.91
C TRP A 41 23.61 27.46 20.08
N GLY A 42 22.59 26.61 20.05
CA GLY A 42 21.48 26.66 21.00
C GLY A 42 21.89 26.41 22.46
N ALA A 43 22.92 25.61 22.70
CA ALA A 43 23.44 25.35 24.04
C ALA A 43 24.04 26.61 24.72
N ALA A 44 24.56 27.57 23.93
CA ALA A 44 25.09 28.84 24.44
C ALA A 44 24.06 29.96 24.42
N VAL A 45 23.31 30.10 23.32
CA VAL A 45 22.41 31.24 23.09
C VAL A 45 21.03 31.04 23.75
N VAL A 46 20.50 29.82 23.76
CA VAL A 46 19.16 29.49 24.29
C VAL A 46 19.17 28.17 25.10
N PRO A 47 19.97 28.08 26.18
CA PRO A 47 20.27 26.82 26.88
C PRO A 47 19.03 26.07 27.38
N TYR A 48 17.98 26.78 27.81
CA TYR A 48 16.71 26.17 28.23
C TYR A 48 15.97 25.49 27.08
N THR A 49 15.85 26.16 25.93
CA THR A 49 15.21 25.61 24.72
C THR A 49 15.98 24.40 24.20
N TYR A 50 17.31 24.48 24.18
CA TYR A 50 18.19 23.36 23.84
C TYR A 50 17.95 22.16 24.76
N ALA A 51 18.06 22.36 26.08
CA ALA A 51 17.91 21.31 27.08
C ALA A 51 16.54 20.61 26.98
N VAL A 52 15.44 21.37 26.89
CA VAL A 52 14.09 20.82 26.73
C VAL A 52 13.97 20.03 25.43
N TYR A 53 14.42 20.58 24.30
CA TYR A 53 14.27 19.91 23.00
C TYR A 53 15.07 18.60 22.93
N VAL A 54 16.31 18.61 23.42
CA VAL A 54 17.19 17.43 23.44
C VAL A 54 16.64 16.35 24.37
N VAL A 55 16.10 16.70 25.55
CA VAL A 55 15.44 15.71 26.42
C VAL A 55 14.16 15.16 25.76
N VAL A 56 13.30 16.01 25.19
CA VAL A 56 12.07 15.58 24.52
C VAL A 56 12.35 14.62 23.37
N ILE A 57 13.31 14.90 22.48
CA ILE A 57 13.61 14.01 21.34
C ILE A 57 14.14 12.64 21.79
N HIS A 58 14.93 12.60 22.88
CA HIS A 58 15.39 11.34 23.48
C HIS A 58 14.25 10.56 24.14
N VAL A 59 13.35 11.22 24.88
CA VAL A 59 12.15 10.58 25.47
C VAL A 59 11.25 9.99 24.37
N LEU A 60 11.02 10.71 23.27
CA LEU A 60 10.27 10.20 22.12
C LEU A 60 10.94 8.97 21.48
N SER A 61 12.27 8.98 21.38
CA SER A 61 13.05 7.85 20.85
C SER A 61 13.02 6.62 21.76
N VAL A 62 13.08 6.81 23.08
CA VAL A 62 12.91 5.71 24.06
C VAL A 62 11.49 5.15 24.01
N ASN A 63 10.48 6.01 23.93
CA ASN A 63 9.08 5.60 23.79
C ASN A 63 8.86 4.77 22.52
N ALA A 64 9.45 5.19 21.39
CA ALA A 64 9.45 4.43 20.14
C ALA A 64 10.05 3.02 20.32
N ALA A 65 11.25 2.92 20.91
CA ALA A 65 11.95 1.66 21.12
C ALA A 65 11.18 0.71 22.06
N VAL A 66 10.65 1.23 23.18
CA VAL A 66 9.81 0.46 24.12
C VAL A 66 8.54 -0.04 23.42
N ARG A 67 7.84 0.83 22.69
CA ARG A 67 6.62 0.49 21.95
C ARG A 67 6.88 -0.60 20.92
N THR A 68 7.97 -0.50 20.16
CA THR A 68 8.38 -1.51 19.17
C THR A 68 8.71 -2.85 19.83
N ALA A 69 9.39 -2.87 20.98
CA ALA A 69 9.65 -4.10 21.73
C ALA A 69 8.37 -4.78 22.25
N VAL A 70 7.43 -3.99 22.80
CA VAL A 70 6.11 -4.49 23.24
C VAL A 70 5.28 -4.96 22.04
N GLY A 71 5.34 -4.23 20.93
CA GLY A 71 4.70 -4.57 19.66
C GLY A 71 5.19 -5.89 19.09
N ALA A 72 6.51 -6.11 19.03
CA ALA A 72 7.11 -7.38 18.59
C ALA A 72 6.71 -8.56 19.50
N ARG A 73 6.64 -8.34 20.82
CA ARG A 73 6.11 -9.35 21.76
C ARG A 73 4.65 -9.68 21.47
N HIS A 74 3.82 -8.66 21.25
CA HIS A 74 2.39 -8.85 20.96
C HIS A 74 2.19 -9.56 19.62
N ALA A 75 2.93 -9.15 18.57
CA ALA A 75 2.95 -9.80 17.27
C ALA A 75 3.29 -11.29 17.36
N HIS A 76 4.33 -11.68 18.13
CA HIS A 76 4.66 -13.10 18.34
C HIS A 76 3.52 -13.90 18.99
N VAL A 77 2.91 -13.32 20.03
CA VAL A 77 1.82 -13.96 20.78
C VAL A 77 0.56 -14.09 19.92
N GLU A 78 0.12 -13.00 19.29
CA GLU A 78 -1.11 -13.00 18.50
C GLU A 78 -0.96 -13.74 17.16
N ALA A 79 0.21 -13.73 16.52
CA ALA A 79 0.45 -14.58 15.34
C ALA A 79 0.42 -16.07 15.70
N THR A 80 0.84 -16.43 16.92
CA THR A 80 0.63 -17.79 17.44
C THR A 80 -0.86 -18.05 17.63
N ARG A 81 -1.64 -17.17 18.28
CA ARG A 81 -3.09 -17.33 18.47
C ARG A 81 -3.86 -17.42 17.15
N HIS A 82 -3.53 -16.57 16.19
CA HIS A 82 -4.13 -16.52 14.86
C HIS A 82 -3.90 -17.84 14.12
N SER A 83 -2.67 -18.39 14.19
CA SER A 83 -2.34 -19.65 13.50
C SER A 83 -3.23 -20.83 13.90
N PHE A 84 -3.84 -20.83 15.09
CA PHE A 84 -4.76 -21.89 15.57
C PHE A 84 -6.23 -21.45 15.59
N ARG A 85 -6.58 -20.31 14.97
CA ARG A 85 -7.92 -19.75 15.03
C ARG A 85 -8.81 -20.30 13.92
N ASP A 86 -9.93 -20.86 14.36
CA ASP A 86 -11.08 -21.14 13.53
C ASP A 86 -11.86 -19.83 13.32
N TRP A 87 -11.87 -19.34 12.08
CA TRP A 87 -12.45 -18.04 11.74
C TRP A 87 -13.97 -18.08 11.57
N ASP A 88 -14.53 -19.22 11.18
CA ASP A 88 -15.97 -19.43 11.04
C ASP A 88 -16.60 -19.53 12.43
N ALA A 89 -15.99 -20.31 13.34
CA ALA A 89 -16.39 -20.34 14.75
C ALA A 89 -16.22 -18.97 15.45
N HIS A 90 -15.20 -18.19 15.07
CA HIS A 90 -14.99 -16.84 15.58
C HIS A 90 -16.05 -15.84 15.07
N TYR A 91 -16.49 -15.97 13.81
CA TYR A 91 -17.67 -15.24 13.30
C TYR A 91 -18.91 -15.62 14.12
N ALA A 92 -19.22 -16.90 14.22
CA ALA A 92 -20.41 -17.40 14.94
C ALA A 92 -20.46 -16.93 16.40
N THR A 93 -19.32 -16.98 17.09
CA THR A 93 -19.21 -16.50 18.48
C THR A 93 -19.47 -15.00 18.62
N ARG A 94 -19.14 -14.19 17.60
CA ARG A 94 -19.35 -12.74 17.62
C ARG A 94 -20.76 -12.31 17.23
N THR A 95 -21.39 -13.02 16.29
CA THR A 95 -22.70 -12.65 15.73
C THR A 95 -23.86 -13.42 16.38
N SER A 96 -23.57 -14.55 17.03
CA SER A 96 -24.56 -15.57 17.42
C SER A 96 -25.35 -16.15 16.22
N LEU A 97 -24.76 -16.13 15.03
CA LEU A 97 -25.32 -16.65 13.78
C LEU A 97 -24.52 -17.85 13.27
N ASP A 98 -25.18 -18.74 12.53
CA ASP A 98 -24.50 -19.75 11.72
C ASP A 98 -23.67 -19.08 10.61
N PRO A 99 -22.37 -19.40 10.42
CA PRO A 99 -21.51 -18.76 9.41
C PRO A 99 -22.03 -18.84 7.97
N HIS A 100 -22.83 -19.86 7.65
CA HIS A 100 -23.37 -20.10 6.31
C HIS A 100 -24.86 -19.77 6.16
N ALA A 101 -25.48 -19.14 7.17
CA ALA A 101 -26.85 -18.71 7.09
C ALA A 101 -27.04 -17.63 6.01
N LEU A 102 -28.09 -17.79 5.18
CA LEU A 102 -28.56 -16.73 4.31
C LEU A 102 -29.19 -15.62 5.15
N LEU A 103 -28.59 -14.43 5.12
CA LEU A 103 -29.09 -13.25 5.84
C LEU A 103 -29.89 -12.35 4.90
N SER A 104 -30.83 -11.59 5.45
CA SER A 104 -31.52 -10.55 4.67
C SER A 104 -30.58 -9.40 4.35
N ALA A 105 -30.84 -8.68 3.25
CA ALA A 105 -30.04 -7.52 2.85
C ALA A 105 -29.98 -6.40 3.90
N ASP A 106 -30.89 -6.40 4.88
CA ASP A 106 -30.97 -5.45 5.98
C ASP A 106 -30.50 -5.98 7.33
N ALA A 107 -29.89 -7.17 7.38
CA ALA A 107 -29.22 -7.68 8.57
C ALA A 107 -28.07 -6.76 9.03
N ASP A 108 -27.87 -6.69 10.35
CA ASP A 108 -26.76 -5.94 10.94
C ASP A 108 -25.39 -6.55 10.58
N PHE A 109 -25.32 -7.86 10.33
CA PHE A 109 -24.11 -8.59 9.94
C PHE A 109 -24.20 -9.01 8.47
N LEU A 110 -23.05 -9.31 7.86
CA LEU A 110 -22.97 -9.89 6.52
C LEU A 110 -22.90 -11.41 6.65
N ALA A 111 -23.52 -12.18 5.74
CA ALA A 111 -23.25 -13.61 5.69
C ALA A 111 -21.80 -13.82 5.27
N LEU A 112 -21.09 -14.78 5.86
CA LEU A 112 -19.67 -14.96 5.55
C LEU A 112 -19.40 -15.29 4.06
N PRO A 113 -20.25 -16.08 3.37
CA PRO A 113 -20.11 -16.33 1.92
C PRO A 113 -20.37 -15.13 1.01
N ASP A 114 -21.03 -14.07 1.49
CA ASP A 114 -21.27 -12.87 0.66
C ASP A 114 -20.00 -12.01 0.51
N VAL A 115 -19.02 -12.20 1.39
CA VAL A 115 -17.77 -11.44 1.39
C VAL A 115 -16.94 -11.82 0.18
N THR A 116 -16.68 -10.84 -0.69
CA THR A 116 -15.80 -11.05 -1.86
C THR A 116 -14.50 -10.27 -1.70
N HIS A 117 -13.36 -10.90 -1.94
CA HIS A 117 -12.06 -10.23 -1.94
C HIS A 117 -11.71 -9.71 -3.33
N VAL A 118 -11.69 -8.40 -3.48
CA VAL A 118 -11.14 -7.71 -4.67
C VAL A 118 -9.65 -7.49 -4.40
N ILE A 119 -8.78 -8.22 -5.09
CA ILE A 119 -7.33 -8.18 -4.87
C ILE A 119 -6.68 -7.43 -6.02
N ILE A 120 -6.17 -6.22 -5.75
CA ILE A 120 -5.41 -5.41 -6.71
C ILE A 120 -3.93 -5.69 -6.52
N ILE A 121 -3.30 -6.15 -7.59
CA ILE A 121 -1.86 -6.43 -7.67
C ILE A 121 -1.28 -5.46 -8.71
N PRO A 122 -0.63 -4.35 -8.30
CA PRO A 122 0.03 -3.44 -9.21
C PRO A 122 1.37 -4.04 -9.67
N GLY A 123 1.63 -3.94 -10.97
CA GLY A 123 2.87 -4.43 -11.57
C GLY A 123 3.44 -3.48 -12.61
N TYR A 124 4.76 -3.34 -12.57
CA TYR A 124 5.56 -2.57 -13.53
C TYR A 124 6.88 -3.30 -13.77
N LYS A 125 7.07 -3.89 -14.96
CA LYS A 125 8.26 -4.70 -15.31
C LYS A 125 8.53 -5.86 -14.35
N GLU A 126 7.48 -6.40 -13.73
CA GLU A 126 7.56 -7.59 -12.89
C GLU A 126 7.74 -8.84 -13.77
N THR A 127 8.53 -9.80 -13.31
CA THR A 127 8.83 -11.01 -14.10
C THR A 127 7.67 -11.99 -14.13
N ASP A 128 7.59 -12.80 -15.19
CA ASP A 128 6.60 -13.88 -15.30
C ASP A 128 6.69 -14.86 -14.11
N ASP A 129 7.89 -15.10 -13.55
CA ASP A 129 8.10 -15.91 -12.35
C ASP A 129 7.48 -15.26 -11.11
N THR A 130 7.67 -13.94 -10.91
CA THR A 130 7.08 -13.18 -9.79
C THR A 130 5.55 -13.26 -9.84
N TRP A 131 4.97 -13.00 -11.01
CA TRP A 131 3.52 -13.14 -11.24
C TRP A 131 3.05 -14.57 -11.00
N ALA A 132 3.78 -15.56 -11.50
CA ALA A 132 3.40 -16.96 -11.38
C ALA A 132 3.47 -17.47 -9.93
N ASP A 133 4.48 -17.13 -9.13
CA ASP A 133 4.53 -17.53 -7.71
C ASP A 133 3.35 -16.91 -6.93
N THR A 134 3.11 -15.60 -7.10
CA THR A 134 2.02 -14.91 -6.40
C THR A 134 0.63 -15.41 -6.79
N LEU A 135 0.37 -15.64 -8.09
CA LEU A 135 -0.90 -16.22 -8.54
C LEU A 135 -1.05 -17.70 -8.17
N ASN A 136 0.03 -18.50 -8.20
CA ASN A 136 0.04 -19.88 -7.70
C ASN A 136 -0.29 -19.96 -6.19
N ILE A 137 0.20 -19.01 -5.39
CA ILE A 137 -0.13 -18.91 -3.96
C ILE A 137 -1.62 -18.63 -3.80
N LEU A 138 -2.12 -17.56 -4.43
CA LEU A 138 -3.53 -17.18 -4.32
C LEU A 138 -4.49 -18.27 -4.86
N ALA A 139 -4.14 -18.94 -5.96
CA ALA A 139 -4.92 -20.04 -6.55
C ALA A 139 -4.98 -21.30 -5.65
N SER A 140 -4.00 -21.48 -4.77
CA SER A 140 -3.99 -22.61 -3.81
C SER A 140 -4.94 -22.44 -2.62
N HIS A 141 -5.54 -21.25 -2.46
CA HIS A 141 -6.46 -20.95 -1.36
C HIS A 141 -7.83 -21.60 -1.61
N GLN A 142 -8.37 -22.28 -0.59
CA GLN A 142 -9.62 -23.06 -0.72
C GLN A 142 -10.84 -22.25 -1.21
N LYS A 143 -10.86 -20.93 -0.96
CA LYS A 143 -11.94 -20.01 -1.36
C LYS A 143 -11.62 -19.20 -2.62
N ALA A 144 -10.52 -19.47 -3.33
CA ALA A 144 -10.08 -18.66 -4.48
C ALA A 144 -11.13 -18.58 -5.61
N VAL A 145 -11.60 -19.74 -6.09
CA VAL A 145 -12.59 -19.89 -7.18
C VAL A 145 -13.95 -19.28 -6.83
N SER A 146 -14.29 -19.16 -5.54
CA SER A 146 -15.61 -18.70 -5.10
C SER A 146 -15.64 -17.28 -4.52
N HIS A 147 -14.51 -16.73 -4.06
CA HIS A 147 -14.47 -15.45 -3.34
C HIS A 147 -13.41 -14.45 -3.85
N TYR A 148 -12.47 -14.80 -4.75
CA TYR A 148 -11.39 -13.89 -5.15
C TYR A 148 -11.60 -13.29 -6.54
N LYS A 149 -11.69 -11.95 -6.61
CA LYS A 149 -11.66 -11.15 -7.84
C LYS A 149 -10.27 -10.52 -7.97
N ILE A 150 -9.40 -11.10 -8.79
CA ILE A 150 -8.03 -10.63 -9.04
C ILE A 150 -8.04 -9.51 -10.10
N CYS A 151 -7.33 -8.42 -9.82
CA CYS A 151 -7.08 -7.32 -10.74
C CYS A 151 -5.58 -7.11 -10.93
N LEU A 152 -5.08 -7.48 -12.11
CA LEU A 152 -3.71 -7.21 -12.54
C LEU A 152 -3.62 -5.74 -12.98
N ALA A 153 -3.12 -4.87 -12.11
CA ALA A 153 -3.05 -3.44 -12.34
C ALA A 153 -1.72 -3.09 -13.03
N MET A 154 -1.76 -3.09 -14.36
CA MET A 154 -0.59 -2.81 -15.21
C MET A 154 -0.50 -1.32 -15.57
N GLU A 155 0.68 -0.88 -15.99
CA GLU A 155 0.89 0.48 -16.53
C GLU A 155 1.19 0.42 -18.03
N GLU A 156 0.65 1.36 -18.81
CA GLU A 156 1.11 1.65 -20.19
C GLU A 156 2.60 2.02 -20.22
N ALA A 157 3.17 2.31 -19.05
CA ALA A 157 4.58 2.54 -18.86
C ALA A 157 5.48 1.31 -19.12
N ASP A 158 4.92 0.11 -19.15
CA ASP A 158 5.60 -1.13 -19.52
C ASP A 158 5.12 -1.62 -20.91
N PRO A 159 5.98 -1.64 -21.95
CA PRO A 159 5.60 -2.11 -23.30
C PRO A 159 5.13 -3.56 -23.39
N LEU A 160 5.37 -4.38 -22.36
CA LEU A 160 4.92 -5.78 -22.31
C LEU A 160 3.65 -5.98 -21.46
N ALA A 161 3.18 -4.94 -20.77
CA ALA A 161 2.04 -4.97 -19.83
C ALA A 161 0.84 -5.77 -20.34
N GLU A 162 0.32 -5.41 -21.51
CA GLU A 162 -0.89 -6.03 -22.08
C GLU A 162 -0.66 -7.50 -22.44
N LYS A 163 0.46 -7.82 -23.09
CA LYS A 163 0.82 -9.19 -23.48
C LYS A 163 0.96 -10.10 -22.24
N THR A 164 1.67 -9.63 -21.22
CA THR A 164 1.83 -10.36 -19.96
C THR A 164 0.48 -10.50 -19.25
N ALA A 165 -0.33 -9.45 -19.19
CA ALA A 165 -1.66 -9.50 -18.58
C ALA A 165 -2.59 -10.52 -19.27
N MET A 166 -2.65 -10.53 -20.60
CA MET A 166 -3.45 -11.50 -21.36
C MET A 166 -3.00 -12.95 -21.14
N LEU A 167 -1.69 -13.19 -21.07
CA LEU A 167 -1.11 -14.51 -20.77
C LEU A 167 -1.42 -14.99 -19.35
N LEU A 168 -1.42 -14.08 -18.37
CA LEU A 168 -1.76 -14.40 -16.99
C LEU A 168 -3.27 -14.64 -16.82
N VAL A 169 -4.12 -13.81 -17.46
CA VAL A 169 -5.57 -14.03 -17.46
C VAL A 169 -5.91 -15.40 -18.06
N SER A 170 -5.38 -15.75 -19.25
CA SER A 170 -5.71 -17.03 -19.89
C SER A 170 -5.21 -18.25 -19.09
N ARG A 171 -4.10 -18.12 -18.37
CA ARG A 171 -3.53 -19.19 -17.53
C ARG A 171 -4.28 -19.44 -16.23
N TYR A 172 -4.91 -18.40 -15.65
CA TYR A 172 -5.50 -18.45 -14.31
C TYR A 172 -7.02 -18.21 -14.29
N ILE A 173 -7.69 -18.19 -15.45
CA ILE A 173 -9.12 -17.84 -15.56
C ILE A 173 -10.03 -18.72 -14.69
N ASP A 174 -9.76 -20.03 -14.61
CA ASP A 174 -10.54 -20.99 -13.83
C ASP A 174 -10.07 -21.15 -12.36
N CYS A 175 -9.05 -20.39 -11.93
CA CYS A 175 -8.48 -20.46 -10.58
C CYS A 175 -9.16 -19.51 -9.57
N PHE A 176 -9.95 -18.55 -10.07
CA PHE A 176 -10.48 -17.43 -9.29
C PHE A 176 -11.95 -17.17 -9.63
N LEU A 177 -12.72 -16.56 -8.72
CA LEU A 177 -14.07 -16.08 -9.02
C LEU A 177 -14.06 -15.11 -10.21
N GLN A 178 -13.01 -14.31 -10.31
CA GLN A 178 -12.72 -13.50 -11.48
C GLN A 178 -11.22 -13.19 -11.55
N ILE A 179 -10.65 -13.11 -12.75
CA ILE A 179 -9.37 -12.45 -13.01
C ILE A 179 -9.51 -11.48 -14.19
N VAL A 180 -9.08 -10.24 -13.98
CA VAL A 180 -9.07 -9.17 -15.00
C VAL A 180 -7.78 -8.39 -14.91
N TYR A 181 -7.51 -7.57 -15.92
CA TYR A 181 -6.43 -6.58 -15.88
C TYR A 181 -6.95 -5.17 -16.17
N THR A 182 -6.14 -4.18 -15.82
CA THR A 182 -6.31 -2.78 -16.23
C THR A 182 -4.97 -2.25 -16.71
N ILE A 183 -4.99 -1.32 -17.66
CA ILE A 183 -3.80 -0.56 -18.07
C ILE A 183 -4.00 0.88 -17.62
N HIS A 184 -3.12 1.38 -16.75
CA HIS A 184 -3.07 2.77 -16.33
C HIS A 184 -2.36 3.62 -17.42
N PRO A 185 -3.02 4.64 -18.00
CA PRO A 185 -2.45 5.46 -19.07
C PRO A 185 -1.25 6.31 -18.63
N ARG A 186 -0.37 6.65 -19.57
CA ARG A 186 0.70 7.63 -19.38
C ARG A 186 0.20 9.07 -19.48
N ASN A 187 0.93 9.97 -18.83
CA ASN A 187 0.83 11.43 -19.01
C ASN A 187 -0.54 12.06 -18.70
N ILE A 188 -1.31 11.48 -17.77
CA ILE A 188 -2.55 12.10 -17.29
C ILE A 188 -2.20 13.46 -16.62
N PRO A 189 -2.83 14.58 -17.01
CA PRO A 189 -2.52 15.89 -16.44
C PRO A 189 -2.81 15.94 -14.93
N CYS A 190 -1.89 16.58 -14.18
CA CYS A 190 -1.92 16.70 -12.72
C CYS A 190 -1.77 15.39 -11.93
N GLU A 191 -1.46 14.27 -12.59
CA GLU A 191 -1.19 12.96 -11.98
C GLU A 191 0.32 12.67 -11.93
N THR A 192 0.78 12.05 -10.84
CA THR A 192 2.17 11.65 -10.64
C THR A 192 2.30 10.15 -10.92
N ALA A 193 3.21 9.74 -11.80
CA ALA A 193 3.36 8.33 -12.14
C ALA A 193 3.82 7.48 -10.94
N GLY A 194 3.26 6.27 -10.79
CA GLY A 194 3.65 5.29 -9.79
C GLY A 194 2.48 4.44 -9.25
N LYS A 195 2.81 3.57 -8.27
CA LYS A 195 1.86 2.61 -7.65
C LYS A 195 0.53 3.23 -7.22
N HIS A 196 0.56 4.39 -6.54
CA HIS A 196 -0.62 5.09 -6.03
C HIS A 196 -1.64 5.44 -7.13
N SER A 197 -1.17 5.96 -8.27
CA SER A 197 -1.95 6.32 -9.45
C SER A 197 -2.52 5.08 -10.15
N ASN A 198 -1.67 4.08 -10.41
CA ASN A 198 -2.09 2.80 -10.98
C ASN A 198 -3.15 2.08 -10.10
N VAL A 199 -2.97 2.07 -8.78
CA VAL A 199 -3.97 1.53 -7.83
C VAL A 199 -5.26 2.37 -7.82
N SER A 200 -5.18 3.71 -7.90
CA SER A 200 -6.36 4.58 -8.02
C SER A 200 -7.17 4.25 -9.27
N TRP A 201 -6.50 4.08 -10.41
CA TRP A 201 -7.09 3.70 -11.69
C TRP A 201 -7.75 2.32 -11.62
N ALA A 202 -7.00 1.29 -11.21
CA ALA A 202 -7.49 -0.07 -11.09
C ALA A 202 -8.70 -0.19 -10.15
N ALA A 203 -8.65 0.47 -8.98
CA ALA A 203 -9.74 0.46 -8.03
C ALA A 203 -11.02 1.13 -8.56
N ARG A 204 -10.90 2.21 -9.35
CA ARG A 204 -12.05 2.82 -10.05
C ARG A 204 -12.66 1.86 -11.06
N GLN A 205 -11.84 1.16 -11.84
CA GLN A 205 -12.34 0.17 -12.81
C GLN A 205 -13.02 -1.04 -12.13
N MET A 206 -12.47 -1.52 -11.01
CA MET A 206 -13.10 -2.59 -10.22
C MET A 206 -14.39 -2.13 -9.53
N ALA A 207 -14.44 -0.88 -9.04
CA ALA A 207 -15.63 -0.26 -8.48
C ALA A 207 -16.78 -0.18 -9.51
N LEU A 208 -16.50 0.23 -10.75
CA LEU A 208 -17.50 0.28 -11.83
C LEU A 208 -18.08 -1.10 -12.20
N LYS A 209 -17.31 -2.17 -11.96
CA LYS A 209 -17.72 -3.56 -12.20
C LYS A 209 -18.29 -4.25 -10.95
N SER A 210 -18.30 -3.57 -9.80
CA SER A 210 -18.79 -4.13 -8.54
C SER A 210 -20.31 -4.23 -8.52
N LYS A 211 -20.83 -5.45 -8.40
CA LYS A 211 -22.26 -5.70 -8.15
C LYS A 211 -22.67 -5.50 -6.69
N SER A 212 -21.72 -5.48 -5.74
CA SER A 212 -22.00 -5.44 -4.31
C SER A 212 -20.88 -4.74 -3.50
N VAL A 213 -20.76 -3.44 -3.69
CA VAL A 213 -19.78 -2.53 -3.04
C VAL A 213 -19.73 -2.69 -1.50
N LYS A 214 -20.84 -3.06 -0.87
CA LYS A 214 -20.97 -3.23 0.59
C LYS A 214 -20.46 -4.58 1.13
N SER A 215 -20.13 -5.51 0.23
CA SER A 215 -19.56 -6.83 0.54
C SER A 215 -18.20 -7.08 -0.11
N ASP A 216 -17.82 -6.27 -1.12
CA ASP A 216 -16.49 -6.27 -1.72
C ASP A 216 -15.45 -5.65 -0.75
N LEU A 217 -14.52 -6.49 -0.28
CA LEU A 217 -13.32 -6.12 0.45
C LEU A 217 -12.15 -5.93 -0.52
N LEU A 218 -11.68 -4.70 -0.64
CA LEU A 218 -10.55 -4.34 -1.47
C LEU A 218 -9.24 -4.62 -0.73
N THR A 219 -8.32 -5.35 -1.34
CA THR A 219 -6.99 -5.67 -0.82
C THR A 219 -5.94 -5.17 -1.80
N ILE A 220 -5.01 -4.34 -1.33
CA ILE A 220 -3.86 -3.88 -2.10
C ILE A 220 -2.64 -4.67 -1.63
N MET A 221 -1.89 -5.25 -2.56
CA MET A 221 -0.66 -6.00 -2.28
C MET A 221 0.33 -5.85 -3.43
N ASP A 222 1.63 -5.74 -3.14
CA ASP A 222 2.65 -5.70 -4.19
C ASP A 222 2.77 -7.08 -4.90
N CYS A 223 3.21 -7.10 -6.16
CA CYS A 223 3.33 -8.34 -6.95
C CYS A 223 4.27 -9.38 -6.32
N ASP A 224 5.26 -8.94 -5.52
CA ASP A 224 6.17 -9.79 -4.73
C ASP A 224 5.80 -9.89 -3.24
N THR A 225 4.55 -9.58 -2.87
CA THR A 225 3.98 -9.91 -1.57
C THR A 225 3.26 -11.26 -1.65
N ALA A 226 3.48 -12.13 -0.65
CA ALA A 226 2.73 -13.37 -0.47
C ALA A 226 1.85 -13.30 0.79
N PHE A 227 0.61 -13.77 0.68
CA PHE A 227 -0.33 -13.95 1.78
C PHE A 227 -0.71 -15.41 1.93
N ALA A 228 -0.75 -15.90 3.17
CA ALA A 228 -1.39 -17.17 3.50
C ALA A 228 -2.93 -17.05 3.46
N GLN A 229 -3.62 -18.17 3.24
CA GLN A 229 -5.10 -18.21 3.18
C GLN A 229 -5.76 -17.59 4.42
N ASP A 230 -5.20 -17.82 5.62
CA ASP A 230 -5.77 -17.34 6.88
C ASP A 230 -5.80 -15.80 7.01
N TYR A 231 -4.98 -15.07 6.23
CA TYR A 231 -5.13 -13.62 6.09
C TYR A 231 -6.54 -13.28 5.60
N PHE A 232 -6.96 -13.87 4.49
CA PHE A 232 -8.25 -13.60 3.85
C PHE A 232 -9.41 -14.08 4.72
N ASP A 233 -9.34 -15.30 5.27
CA ASP A 233 -10.34 -15.83 6.21
C ASP A 233 -10.50 -14.92 7.44
N SER A 234 -9.41 -14.40 8.00
CA SER A 234 -9.45 -13.49 9.16
C SER A 234 -10.06 -12.14 8.85
N VAL A 235 -9.81 -11.59 7.66
CA VAL A 235 -10.32 -10.28 7.26
C VAL A 235 -11.80 -10.39 6.91
N ALA A 236 -12.21 -11.45 6.21
CA ALA A 236 -13.61 -11.74 5.91
C ALA A 236 -14.45 -11.91 7.18
N ALA A 237 -14.02 -12.78 8.10
CA ALA A 237 -14.75 -13.03 9.35
C ALA A 237 -14.88 -11.77 10.22
N GLN A 238 -13.84 -10.93 10.28
CA GLN A 238 -13.89 -9.68 11.04
C GLN A 238 -14.76 -8.60 10.37
N PHE A 239 -14.72 -8.49 9.05
CA PHE A 239 -15.55 -7.56 8.28
C PHE A 239 -17.03 -7.93 8.36
N ALA A 240 -17.35 -9.22 8.14
CA ALA A 240 -18.73 -9.73 8.18
C ALA A 240 -19.36 -9.63 9.58
N ALA A 241 -18.59 -9.91 10.63
CA ALA A 241 -19.00 -9.74 12.02
C ALA A 241 -18.97 -8.27 12.50
N THR A 242 -18.64 -7.30 11.64
CA THR A 242 -18.80 -5.88 11.97
C THR A 242 -20.20 -5.42 11.56
N ARG A 243 -20.91 -4.75 12.48
CA ARG A 243 -22.23 -4.16 12.23
C ARG A 243 -22.22 -3.27 11.00
N ARG A 244 -23.32 -3.29 10.23
CA ARG A 244 -23.53 -2.58 8.96
C ARG A 244 -23.18 -1.09 9.03
N ASP A 245 -23.49 -0.43 10.15
CA ASP A 245 -23.22 1.01 10.37
C ASP A 245 -21.74 1.34 10.62
N LEU A 246 -20.97 0.38 11.16
CA LEU A 246 -19.54 0.55 11.46
C LEU A 246 -18.63 -0.06 10.38
N ARG A 247 -19.17 -0.95 9.53
CA ARG A 247 -18.42 -1.77 8.58
C ARG A 247 -17.61 -0.95 7.56
N ILE A 248 -18.15 0.17 7.10
CA ILE A 248 -17.46 1.09 6.19
C ILE A 248 -16.14 1.61 6.78
N PHE A 249 -16.09 1.86 8.09
CA PHE A 249 -14.91 2.44 8.76
C PHE A 249 -13.77 1.43 9.02
N GLN A 250 -13.92 0.18 8.57
CA GLN A 250 -12.93 -0.87 8.83
C GLN A 250 -11.84 -0.92 7.75
N MET A 251 -10.60 -0.84 8.22
CA MET A 251 -9.39 -1.21 7.49
C MET A 251 -8.70 -2.37 8.22
N PHE A 252 -7.84 -3.10 7.51
CA PHE A 252 -7.13 -4.27 8.01
C PHE A 252 -5.68 -4.20 7.55
N ALA A 253 -4.72 -4.33 8.47
CA ALA A 253 -3.30 -4.17 8.19
C ALA A 253 -2.50 -5.37 8.73
N PRO A 254 -1.85 -6.16 7.87
CA PRO A 254 -0.97 -7.25 8.29
C PRO A 254 0.36 -6.73 8.86
N GLY A 255 1.06 -7.62 9.55
CA GLY A 255 2.52 -7.49 9.74
C GLY A 255 3.26 -7.70 8.42
N THR A 256 4.34 -6.97 8.19
CA THR A 256 5.31 -7.32 7.15
C THR A 256 6.35 -8.27 7.74
N VAL A 257 6.83 -9.24 6.95
CA VAL A 257 7.99 -10.06 7.32
C VAL A 257 8.85 -10.29 6.08
N PHE A 258 10.16 -10.09 6.21
CA PHE A 258 11.11 -10.20 5.10
C PHE A 258 11.80 -11.57 5.13
N ASP A 259 11.06 -12.61 4.74
CA ASP A 259 11.43 -14.02 4.90
C ASP A 259 11.68 -14.80 3.61
N ARG A 260 11.63 -14.14 2.44
CA ARG A 260 11.84 -14.79 1.14
C ARG A 260 13.32 -14.94 0.75
N ASN A 261 14.10 -13.85 0.71
CA ASN A 261 15.52 -13.81 0.30
C ASN A 261 16.46 -13.21 1.37
N SER A 262 16.02 -13.13 2.63
CA SER A 262 16.80 -12.59 3.75
C SER A 262 18.23 -13.15 3.86
N ASN A 263 18.43 -14.43 3.58
CA ASN A 263 19.76 -15.06 3.69
C ASN A 263 20.69 -14.67 2.52
N ASP A 264 20.15 -14.21 1.40
CA ASP A 264 20.90 -13.89 0.18
C ASP A 264 21.37 -12.41 0.16
N VAL A 265 20.80 -11.53 1.01
CA VAL A 265 21.17 -10.09 1.09
C VAL A 265 22.20 -9.76 2.20
N PRO A 266 22.98 -8.67 2.09
CA PRO A 266 23.92 -8.25 3.12
C PRO A 266 23.27 -7.91 4.47
N VAL A 267 24.01 -8.11 5.56
CA VAL A 267 23.53 -7.92 6.95
C VAL A 267 22.88 -6.56 7.18
N PHE A 268 23.44 -5.47 6.63
CA PHE A 268 22.90 -4.13 6.84
C PHE A 268 21.54 -3.91 6.14
N VAL A 269 21.35 -4.47 4.94
CA VAL A 269 20.06 -4.43 4.21
C VAL A 269 19.03 -5.27 4.95
N ARG A 270 19.37 -6.51 5.30
CA ARG A 270 18.51 -7.40 6.08
C ARG A 270 18.07 -6.76 7.39
N LEU A 271 19.01 -6.19 8.14
CA LEU A 271 18.70 -5.58 9.43
C LEU A 271 17.84 -4.32 9.27
N ALA A 272 18.04 -3.54 8.21
CA ALA A 272 17.18 -2.39 7.92
C ALA A 272 15.73 -2.79 7.63
N ASP A 273 15.52 -3.90 6.91
CA ASP A 273 14.18 -4.45 6.64
C ASP A 273 13.54 -5.08 7.89
N ILE A 274 14.36 -5.73 8.74
CA ILE A 274 13.94 -6.18 10.07
C ILE A 274 13.50 -5.01 10.95
N LEU A 275 14.25 -3.89 10.96
CA LEU A 275 13.89 -2.69 11.71
C LEU A 275 12.64 -2.02 11.17
N TRP A 276 12.43 -2.02 9.85
CA TRP A 276 11.20 -1.56 9.22
C TRP A 276 9.98 -2.39 9.68
N SER A 277 10.08 -3.72 9.57
CA SER A 277 9.04 -4.65 10.06
C SER A 277 8.77 -4.50 11.56
N ALA A 278 9.82 -4.37 12.39
CA ALA A 278 9.68 -4.12 13.82
C ALA A 278 9.01 -2.76 14.13
N GLY A 279 9.32 -1.71 13.36
CA GLY A 279 8.66 -0.40 13.45
C GLY A 279 7.15 -0.51 13.18
N VAL A 280 6.75 -1.29 12.16
CA VAL A 280 5.35 -1.61 11.89
C VAL A 280 4.72 -2.39 13.06
N MET A 281 5.42 -3.35 13.66
CA MET A 281 4.92 -4.08 14.85
C MET A 281 4.65 -3.17 16.05
N GLY A 282 5.36 -2.04 16.18
CA GLY A 282 5.06 -1.02 17.20
C GLY A 282 3.63 -0.48 17.12
N ASN A 283 2.95 -0.61 15.97
CA ASN A 283 1.55 -0.21 15.80
C ASN A 283 0.55 -1.21 16.40
N TYR A 284 0.99 -2.39 16.84
CA TYR A 284 0.14 -3.45 17.41
C TYR A 284 0.04 -3.42 18.93
N VAL A 285 0.57 -2.38 19.60
CA VAL A 285 0.34 -2.24 21.04
C VAL A 285 -1.17 -2.03 21.29
N PRO A 286 -1.85 -2.86 22.13
CA PRO A 286 -3.32 -2.89 22.22
C PRO A 286 -4.00 -1.56 22.61
N PHE A 287 -3.23 -0.62 23.13
CA PHE A 287 -3.68 0.70 23.57
C PHE A 287 -3.43 1.82 22.54
N SER A 288 -2.87 1.52 21.35
CA SER A 288 -2.71 2.53 20.31
C SER A 288 -4.06 2.82 19.62
N PRO A 289 -4.56 4.08 19.63
CA PRO A 289 -5.76 4.43 18.86
C PRO A 289 -5.51 4.57 17.34
N ILE A 290 -4.24 4.56 16.91
CA ILE A 290 -3.82 4.69 15.51
C ILE A 290 -2.88 3.54 15.16
N THR A 291 -3.14 2.86 14.04
CA THR A 291 -2.31 1.78 13.48
C THR A 291 -2.09 2.09 12.01
N PHE A 292 -0.84 2.24 11.56
CA PHE A 292 -0.52 2.50 10.16
C PHE A 292 -0.43 1.18 9.37
N PRO A 293 -1.10 1.05 8.20
CA PRO A 293 -0.81 0.00 7.25
C PRO A 293 0.60 0.17 6.65
N CYS A 294 1.15 -0.90 6.07
CA CYS A 294 2.46 -0.85 5.42
C CYS A 294 2.56 -1.87 4.27
N SER A 295 2.89 -1.41 3.05
CA SER A 295 2.98 -2.12 1.76
C SER A 295 1.70 -2.80 1.27
N ALA A 296 1.00 -3.53 2.15
CA ALA A 296 -0.24 -4.23 1.85
C ALA A 296 -1.28 -4.02 2.97
N TYR A 297 -2.56 -4.00 2.59
CA TYR A 297 -3.70 -3.79 3.50
C TYR A 297 -5.03 -4.07 2.79
N SER A 298 -6.10 -4.24 3.56
CA SER A 298 -7.47 -4.31 3.06
C SER A 298 -8.37 -3.21 3.63
N LEU A 299 -9.37 -2.79 2.87
CA LEU A 299 -10.41 -1.83 3.24
C LEU A 299 -11.71 -2.15 2.49
N SER A 300 -12.86 -1.63 2.94
CA SER A 300 -14.10 -1.79 2.18
C SER A 300 -14.04 -1.02 0.85
N MET A 301 -14.61 -1.60 -0.22
CA MET A 301 -14.80 -0.88 -1.49
C MET A 301 -15.64 0.38 -1.28
N GLU A 302 -16.63 0.32 -0.38
CA GLU A 302 -17.46 1.47 0.02
C GLU A 302 -16.62 2.63 0.61
N LEU A 303 -15.64 2.36 1.48
CA LEU A 303 -14.73 3.39 2.01
C LEU A 303 -13.84 3.97 0.92
N ALA A 304 -13.25 3.11 0.09
CA ALA A 304 -12.41 3.54 -1.03
C ALA A 304 -13.17 4.47 -1.99
N GLN A 305 -14.41 4.12 -2.36
CA GLN A 305 -15.29 5.00 -3.14
C GLN A 305 -15.61 6.31 -2.40
N SER A 306 -15.97 6.23 -1.12
CA SER A 306 -16.43 7.39 -0.33
C SER A 306 -15.35 8.44 -0.08
N VAL A 307 -14.06 8.05 -0.04
CA VAL A 307 -12.94 9.00 0.00
C VAL A 307 -12.48 9.46 -1.40
N GLY A 308 -13.08 8.95 -2.48
CA GLY A 308 -12.66 9.25 -3.85
C GLY A 308 -11.36 8.56 -4.27
N PHE A 309 -11.13 7.34 -3.78
CA PHE A 309 -9.99 6.45 -4.03
C PHE A 309 -8.63 7.06 -3.60
N TRP A 310 -7.53 6.59 -4.18
CA TRP A 310 -6.18 7.08 -3.88
C TRP A 310 -5.94 8.45 -4.50
N ASP A 311 -5.28 9.34 -3.75
CA ASP A 311 -4.83 10.63 -4.26
C ASP A 311 -3.63 10.43 -5.20
N VAL A 312 -3.71 11.05 -6.38
CA VAL A 312 -2.79 10.83 -7.52
C VAL A 312 -1.66 11.88 -7.61
N GLY A 313 -1.57 12.75 -6.59
CA GLY A 313 -0.54 13.79 -6.49
C GLY A 313 0.76 13.31 -5.85
N PRO A 314 1.80 14.17 -5.77
CA PRO A 314 3.10 13.81 -5.20
C PRO A 314 3.04 13.42 -3.72
N GLU A 315 2.01 13.89 -3.00
CA GLU A 315 1.73 13.50 -1.61
C GLU A 315 1.24 12.05 -1.47
N GLY A 316 0.70 11.42 -2.51
CA GLY A 316 0.20 10.04 -2.50
C GLY A 316 1.26 8.94 -2.62
N LEU A 317 2.55 9.28 -2.69
CA LEU A 317 3.64 8.35 -3.05
C LEU A 317 3.84 7.17 -2.08
N GLY A 318 3.55 7.39 -0.79
CA GLY A 318 3.43 6.36 0.25
C GLY A 318 1.96 5.98 0.41
N GLU A 319 1.43 5.20 -0.53
CA GLU A 319 -0.02 5.11 -0.75
C GLU A 319 -0.79 4.43 0.37
N ASP A 320 -0.10 3.68 1.22
CA ASP A 320 -0.59 2.96 2.38
C ASP A 320 -0.91 3.92 3.55
N MET A 321 0.11 4.64 4.03
CA MET A 321 -0.01 5.66 5.05
C MET A 321 -0.89 6.81 4.58
N HIS A 322 -0.73 7.24 3.33
CA HIS A 322 -1.54 8.32 2.76
C HIS A 322 -3.03 7.94 2.70
N MET A 323 -3.37 6.72 2.28
CA MET A 323 -4.76 6.25 2.28
C MET A 323 -5.33 6.20 3.71
N LEU A 324 -4.55 5.78 4.72
CA LEU A 324 -4.99 5.89 6.12
C LEU A 324 -5.24 7.35 6.51
N LEU A 325 -4.32 8.28 6.23
CA LEU A 325 -4.50 9.68 6.60
C LEU A 325 -5.73 10.29 5.93
N LYS A 326 -5.91 10.02 4.65
CA LYS A 326 -7.09 10.41 3.88
C LYS A 326 -8.38 9.88 4.52
N CYS A 327 -8.43 8.58 4.84
CA CYS A 327 -9.56 7.97 5.54
C CYS A 327 -9.75 8.54 6.95
N PHE A 328 -8.68 8.82 7.69
CA PHE A 328 -8.74 9.38 9.04
C PHE A 328 -9.40 10.76 9.03
N PHE A 329 -8.96 11.66 8.15
CA PHE A 329 -9.56 12.99 8.08
C PHE A 329 -10.97 12.95 7.47
N ALA A 330 -11.19 12.19 6.39
CA ALA A 330 -12.52 12.08 5.76
C ALA A 330 -13.60 11.42 6.64
N THR A 331 -13.20 10.69 7.70
CA THR A 331 -14.11 10.03 8.66
C THR A 331 -14.09 10.67 10.06
N GLU A 332 -13.46 11.83 10.25
CA GLU A 332 -13.31 12.49 11.56
C GLU A 332 -12.63 11.59 12.63
N GLY A 333 -11.74 10.72 12.18
CA GLY A 333 -11.04 9.74 13.01
C GLY A 333 -11.87 8.52 13.42
N ARG A 334 -13.02 8.26 12.77
CA ARG A 334 -13.82 7.04 12.96
C ARG A 334 -13.21 5.79 12.32
N VAL A 335 -12.40 5.95 11.26
CA VAL A 335 -11.68 4.82 10.64
C VAL A 335 -10.88 4.05 11.69
N LYS A 336 -10.95 2.71 11.60
CA LYS A 336 -10.24 1.79 12.49
C LYS A 336 -9.45 0.81 11.64
N VAL A 337 -8.13 0.86 11.78
CA VAL A 337 -7.21 -0.15 11.22
C VAL A 337 -7.07 -1.28 12.23
N ASN A 338 -7.51 -2.47 11.85
CA ASN A 338 -7.44 -3.66 12.68
C ASN A 338 -6.18 -4.45 12.31
N PRO A 339 -5.25 -4.72 13.25
CA PRO A 339 -4.08 -5.57 12.99
C PRO A 339 -4.47 -6.99 12.56
N VAL A 340 -3.83 -7.50 11.52
CA VAL A 340 -3.97 -8.89 11.06
C VAL A 340 -2.67 -9.64 11.35
N PHE A 341 -2.73 -10.62 12.25
CA PHE A 341 -1.54 -11.33 12.71
C PHE A 341 -1.13 -12.52 11.82
N SER A 342 -1.56 -12.51 10.55
CA SER A 342 -0.99 -13.34 9.49
C SER A 342 -0.29 -12.38 8.53
N PRO A 343 1.04 -12.46 8.37
CA PRO A 343 1.80 -11.40 7.73
C PRO A 343 1.76 -11.45 6.20
N ALA A 344 2.01 -10.29 5.62
CA ALA A 344 2.58 -10.14 4.29
C ALA A 344 4.03 -10.65 4.31
N SER A 345 4.30 -11.74 3.58
CA SER A 345 5.64 -12.28 3.34
C SER A 345 6.26 -11.54 2.15
N CYS A 346 7.35 -10.81 2.40
CA CYS A 346 7.95 -9.87 1.47
C CYS A 346 9.41 -10.26 1.12
N CYS A 347 9.88 -9.75 -0.02
CA CYS A 347 11.29 -9.83 -0.41
C CYS A 347 12.09 -8.65 0.18
N ASN A 348 13.31 -8.93 0.65
CA ASN A 348 14.36 -7.93 0.86
C ASN A 348 14.79 -7.33 -0.48
N ILE A 349 15.26 -6.08 -0.45
CA ILE A 349 15.71 -5.34 -1.63
C ILE A 349 16.97 -5.97 -2.22
N GLU A 350 16.95 -6.28 -3.52
CA GLU A 350 18.09 -6.82 -4.26
C GLU A 350 18.96 -5.76 -4.93
N GLY A 351 20.26 -6.04 -4.98
CA GLY A 351 21.21 -5.30 -5.82
C GLY A 351 21.10 -5.70 -7.30
N LYS A 352 21.72 -4.93 -8.20
CA LYS A 352 21.85 -5.36 -9.61
C LYS A 352 22.80 -6.58 -9.67
N GLU A 353 22.54 -7.50 -10.59
CA GLU A 353 23.35 -8.72 -10.72
C GLU A 353 24.84 -8.39 -10.90
N GLY A 354 25.71 -9.14 -10.22
CA GLY A 354 27.17 -8.92 -10.23
C GLY A 354 27.69 -7.69 -9.47
N SER A 355 26.83 -6.78 -8.97
CA SER A 355 27.28 -5.53 -8.33
C SER A 355 27.70 -5.65 -6.84
N GLY A 356 27.61 -6.85 -6.26
CA GLY A 356 28.10 -7.15 -4.91
C GLY A 356 27.45 -6.31 -3.80
N ALA A 357 28.11 -6.22 -2.64
CA ALA A 357 27.59 -5.46 -1.49
C ALA A 357 27.36 -3.97 -1.78
N LEU A 358 28.20 -3.35 -2.63
CA LEU A 358 28.02 -1.98 -3.11
C LEU A 358 26.74 -1.85 -3.96
N GLY A 359 26.37 -2.89 -4.70
CA GLY A 359 25.11 -3.00 -5.44
C GLY A 359 23.87 -2.91 -4.56
N PHE A 360 23.87 -3.66 -3.45
CA PHE A 360 22.80 -3.63 -2.45
C PHE A 360 22.72 -2.28 -1.73
N MET A 361 23.87 -1.68 -1.42
CA MET A 361 23.91 -0.30 -0.93
C MET A 361 23.37 0.67 -1.98
N TRP A 362 23.79 0.57 -3.25
CA TRP A 362 23.35 1.46 -4.32
C TRP A 362 21.85 1.36 -4.58
N ALA A 363 21.27 0.15 -4.64
CA ALA A 363 19.83 -0.07 -4.81
C ALA A 363 18.96 0.52 -3.69
N ARG A 364 19.59 0.88 -2.56
CA ARG A 364 18.93 1.50 -1.42
C ARG A 364 19.32 2.97 -1.20
N TYR A 365 20.52 3.40 -1.63
CA TYR A 365 21.10 4.73 -1.37
C TYR A 365 21.29 5.65 -2.58
N GLY A 366 21.51 5.12 -3.79
CA GLY A 366 21.88 5.84 -5.03
C GLY A 366 22.35 7.29 -4.83
N GLN A 367 23.63 7.49 -4.52
CA GLN A 367 24.08 8.80 -4.02
C GLN A 367 24.13 9.84 -5.15
N VAL A 368 23.54 11.01 -4.90
CA VAL A 368 23.78 12.22 -5.70
C VAL A 368 25.20 12.72 -5.41
N ILE A 369 26.10 12.55 -6.38
CA ILE A 369 27.22 13.46 -6.59
C ILE A 369 27.02 14.10 -7.96
N LEU A 370 27.24 15.41 -8.02
CA LEU A 370 26.99 16.25 -9.19
C LEU A 370 27.80 15.78 -10.42
N SER A 371 27.13 15.18 -11.40
CA SER A 371 27.52 15.32 -12.80
C SER A 371 26.29 15.19 -13.71
N GLU A 372 26.21 16.09 -14.69
CA GLU A 372 25.24 15.96 -15.77
C GLU A 372 25.60 14.74 -16.64
N ARG A 373 24.58 14.03 -17.14
CA ARG A 373 24.67 12.98 -18.19
C ARG A 373 25.23 11.61 -17.74
N LYS A 374 24.45 10.86 -16.95
CA LYS A 374 23.80 9.60 -17.40
C LYS A 374 22.98 8.97 -16.25
N TYR A 375 21.70 8.70 -16.53
CA TYR A 375 20.76 8.07 -15.60
C TYR A 375 21.20 6.65 -15.20
N LEU A 376 21.17 6.31 -13.90
CA LEU A 376 21.23 4.95 -13.33
C LEU A 376 21.14 4.98 -11.77
N SER A 377 19.95 5.12 -11.18
CA SER A 377 19.78 5.19 -9.71
C SER A 377 18.47 4.54 -9.22
N ALA A 378 18.59 3.45 -8.43
CA ALA A 378 17.46 2.85 -7.71
C ALA A 378 17.47 3.31 -6.26
N GLU A 379 16.35 3.83 -5.76
CA GLU A 379 16.34 4.69 -4.56
C GLU A 379 15.19 4.37 -3.59
N VAL A 380 15.05 3.09 -3.23
CA VAL A 380 13.92 2.60 -2.43
C VAL A 380 13.83 3.26 -1.05
N ALA A 381 14.95 3.57 -0.38
CA ALA A 381 14.90 4.27 0.90
C ALA A 381 14.42 5.73 0.77
N LYS A 382 14.73 6.39 -0.35
CA LYS A 382 14.23 7.75 -0.60
C LYS A 382 12.71 7.72 -0.77
N ARG A 383 12.14 6.79 -1.54
CA ARG A 383 10.68 6.67 -1.69
C ARG A 383 9.96 6.55 -0.34
N HIS A 384 10.41 5.65 0.53
CA HIS A 384 9.77 5.44 1.83
C HIS A 384 9.83 6.69 2.72
N LEU A 385 10.97 7.38 2.76
CA LEU A 385 11.11 8.59 3.58
C LEU A 385 10.59 9.86 2.91
N TRP A 386 10.33 9.85 1.60
CA TRP A 386 9.56 10.88 0.90
C TRP A 386 8.12 10.96 1.42
N GLY A 387 7.63 9.90 2.06
CA GLY A 387 6.44 9.90 2.91
C GLY A 387 6.43 11.01 3.98
N ALA A 388 7.56 11.67 4.28
CA ALA A 388 7.55 12.90 5.09
C ALA A 388 6.59 13.99 4.59
N LEU A 389 6.21 14.01 3.29
CA LEU A 389 5.14 14.85 2.75
C LEU A 389 3.79 14.63 3.46
N ASP A 390 3.51 13.43 3.95
CA ASP A 390 2.31 13.10 4.73
C ASP A 390 2.21 13.87 6.05
N SER A 391 3.34 14.27 6.63
CA SER A 391 3.33 15.17 7.80
C SER A 391 2.75 16.53 7.43
N GLY A 392 3.08 17.05 6.24
CA GLY A 392 2.53 18.28 5.68
C GLY A 392 1.07 18.14 5.29
N TYR A 393 0.68 17.00 4.69
CA TYR A 393 -0.71 16.66 4.40
C TYR A 393 -1.56 16.63 5.66
N ALA A 394 -1.14 15.88 6.69
CA ALA A 394 -1.85 15.76 7.95
C ALA A 394 -1.97 17.11 8.67
N LEU A 395 -0.93 17.95 8.61
CA LEU A 395 -0.97 19.31 9.15
C LEU A 395 -1.97 20.21 8.39
N ARG A 396 -2.02 20.12 7.05
CA ARG A 396 -3.02 20.81 6.21
C ARG A 396 -4.44 20.38 6.58
N LYS A 397 -4.69 19.07 6.66
CA LYS A 397 -6.01 18.52 6.99
C LYS A 397 -6.44 18.86 8.41
N ALA A 398 -5.54 18.81 9.39
CA ALA A 398 -5.81 19.22 10.77
C ALA A 398 -6.13 20.72 10.87
N LEU A 399 -5.36 21.58 10.17
CA LEU A 399 -5.61 23.01 10.11
C LEU A 399 -7.01 23.31 9.55
N PHE A 400 -7.39 22.64 8.46
CA PHE A 400 -8.70 22.82 7.83
C PHE A 400 -9.83 22.28 8.71
N ALA A 401 -9.63 21.15 9.39
CA ALA A 401 -10.58 20.61 10.35
C ALA A 401 -10.84 21.54 11.54
N ILE A 402 -9.82 22.31 11.97
CA ILE A 402 -9.94 23.28 13.08
C ILE A 402 -10.58 24.60 12.62
N ILE A 403 -10.17 25.14 11.46
CA ILE A 403 -10.61 26.46 10.98
C ILE A 403 -11.95 26.41 10.23
N ALA A 404 -12.24 25.30 9.56
CA ALA A 404 -13.47 25.10 8.78
C ALA A 404 -13.97 23.64 8.89
N PRO A 405 -14.51 23.23 10.07
CA PRO A 405 -15.06 21.89 10.27
C PRO A 405 -16.06 21.50 9.18
N GLY A 406 -15.86 20.35 8.54
CA GLY A 406 -16.71 19.86 7.45
C GLY A 406 -16.42 20.45 6.05
N TYR A 407 -15.39 21.28 5.86
CA TYR A 407 -15.04 21.83 4.54
C TYR A 407 -14.59 20.75 3.53
N GLU A 408 -13.92 19.69 4.00
CA GLU A 408 -13.38 18.60 3.17
C GLU A 408 -13.95 17.21 3.51
N ASN A 409 -15.07 17.11 4.23
CA ASN A 409 -15.58 15.81 4.72
C ASN A 409 -16.62 15.23 3.73
N PRO A 410 -16.28 14.28 2.84
CA PRO A 410 -17.26 13.65 1.96
C PRO A 410 -18.17 12.66 2.71
N ILE A 411 -17.74 12.13 3.87
CA ILE A 411 -18.44 11.06 4.61
C ILE A 411 -19.21 11.61 5.83
N VAL A 412 -19.93 12.72 5.65
CA VAL A 412 -20.99 13.15 6.60
C VAL A 412 -22.34 12.72 6.03
N GLY A 413 -22.55 11.40 5.99
CA GLY A 413 -23.65 10.79 5.25
C GLY A 413 -23.70 9.28 5.38
N GLY A 414 -23.82 8.76 6.61
CA GLY A 414 -24.43 7.45 6.80
C GLY A 414 -25.87 7.43 6.22
N PRO A 415 -26.48 6.26 5.96
CA PRO A 415 -27.82 6.19 5.37
C PRO A 415 -28.79 7.07 6.16
N GLN A 416 -29.54 7.93 5.45
CA GLN A 416 -30.47 8.91 6.00
C GLN A 416 -31.34 8.29 7.10
N VAL A 417 -30.95 8.55 8.36
CA VAL A 417 -31.69 8.09 9.52
C VAL A 417 -32.98 8.89 9.57
N SER A 418 -34.11 8.21 9.30
CA SER A 418 -35.45 8.80 9.32
C SER A 418 -35.65 9.67 10.56
N ASP A 419 -36.27 10.84 10.42
CA ASP A 419 -36.25 11.90 11.46
C ASP A 419 -36.73 11.45 12.85
N LYS A 420 -37.56 10.39 12.94
CA LYS A 420 -37.96 9.74 14.20
C LYS A 420 -36.79 9.20 15.04
N LYS A 421 -35.65 8.86 14.45
CA LYS A 421 -34.45 8.39 15.18
C LYS A 421 -33.47 9.52 15.53
N LYS A 422 -33.54 10.69 14.87
CA LYS A 422 -32.74 11.88 15.27
C LYS A 422 -33.11 12.36 16.67
N GLN A 423 -34.38 12.23 17.07
CA GLN A 423 -34.85 12.60 18.42
C GLN A 423 -34.37 11.68 19.56
N LEU A 424 -33.66 10.58 19.25
CA LEU A 424 -33.19 9.59 20.21
C LEU A 424 -31.66 9.47 20.28
N MET A 425 -30.94 10.26 19.48
CA MET A 425 -29.49 10.41 19.59
C MET A 425 -29.21 11.84 20.06
N PRO A 426 -28.31 12.05 21.04
CA PRO A 426 -27.80 13.38 21.33
C PRO A 426 -27.21 14.01 20.06
N ASP A 427 -27.23 15.34 19.97
CA ASP A 427 -26.46 16.11 18.99
C ASP A 427 -24.95 16.01 19.30
N ASP A 428 -24.39 14.80 19.16
CA ASP A 428 -22.95 14.58 19.06
C ASP A 428 -22.51 15.08 17.67
N GLU A 429 -22.36 16.40 17.52
CA GLU A 429 -21.60 16.98 16.41
C GLU A 429 -20.23 16.28 16.37
N VAL A 430 -19.94 15.56 15.29
CA VAL A 430 -18.77 14.68 15.21
C VAL A 430 -17.50 15.50 15.02
N HIS A 431 -16.99 16.03 16.13
CA HIS A 431 -15.72 16.74 16.20
C HIS A 431 -14.54 15.77 16.36
N PHE A 432 -13.37 16.13 15.82
CA PHE A 432 -12.17 15.30 15.94
C PHE A 432 -11.79 15.08 17.41
N ASN A 433 -11.60 13.81 17.79
CA ASN A 433 -11.05 13.47 19.09
C ASN A 433 -9.59 13.99 19.18
N PHE A 434 -9.37 15.03 19.99
CA PHE A 434 -8.06 15.69 20.11
C PHE A 434 -6.93 14.74 20.55
N TYR A 435 -7.23 13.75 21.40
CA TYR A 435 -6.25 12.73 21.79
C TYR A 435 -5.84 11.84 20.60
N LYS A 436 -6.79 11.42 19.74
CA LYS A 436 -6.45 10.71 18.49
C LYS A 436 -5.56 11.56 17.58
N LEU A 437 -5.83 12.86 17.47
CA LEU A 437 -5.02 13.79 16.66
C LEU A 437 -3.59 13.96 17.23
N LEU A 438 -3.45 14.11 18.55
CA LEU A 438 -2.15 14.14 19.22
C LEU A 438 -1.36 12.85 19.00
N VAL A 439 -2.01 11.67 19.12
CA VAL A 439 -1.35 10.39 18.84
C VAL A 439 -0.95 10.30 17.37
N LEU A 440 -1.80 10.71 16.43
CA LEU A 440 -1.49 10.70 15.00
C LEU A 440 -0.22 11.51 14.71
N PHE A 441 -0.14 12.77 15.14
CA PHE A 441 1.05 13.59 14.96
C PHE A 441 2.27 12.99 15.68
N HIS A 442 2.11 12.48 16.90
CA HIS A 442 3.18 11.77 17.60
C HIS A 442 3.71 10.55 16.82
N ARG A 443 2.88 9.84 16.03
CA ARG A 443 3.33 8.74 15.15
C ARG A 443 4.03 9.25 13.88
N LEU A 444 3.48 10.28 13.22
CA LEU A 444 4.13 10.92 12.06
C LEU A 444 5.50 11.51 12.43
N MET A 445 5.62 12.10 13.63
CA MET A 445 6.89 12.56 14.20
C MET A 445 7.91 11.43 14.33
N GLU A 446 7.51 10.26 14.85
CA GLU A 446 8.41 9.10 15.00
C GLU A 446 8.88 8.57 13.65
N ALA A 447 7.97 8.46 12.67
CA ALA A 447 8.27 7.96 11.34
C ALA A 447 9.18 8.91 10.53
N HIS A 448 8.94 10.22 10.60
CA HIS A 448 9.51 11.18 9.66
C HIS A 448 10.53 12.15 10.24
N ILE A 449 10.61 12.32 11.56
CA ILE A 449 11.34 13.43 12.19
C ILE A 449 12.33 12.96 13.28
N VAL A 450 11.89 12.11 14.21
CA VAL A 450 12.66 11.77 15.42
C VAL A 450 14.06 11.21 15.13
N GLY A 451 14.20 10.29 14.16
CA GLY A 451 15.47 9.62 13.87
C GLY A 451 16.59 10.58 13.44
N GLY A 452 16.36 11.35 12.38
CA GLY A 452 17.30 12.34 11.86
C GLY A 452 17.61 13.47 12.87
N HIS A 453 16.60 13.95 13.61
CA HIS A 453 16.80 14.99 14.62
C HIS A 453 17.64 14.50 15.80
N LEU A 454 17.38 13.29 16.29
CA LEU A 454 18.20 12.65 17.33
C LEU A 454 19.65 12.50 16.84
N PHE A 455 19.84 11.95 15.62
CA PHE A 455 21.18 11.74 15.06
C PHE A 455 21.98 13.06 14.97
N ILE A 456 21.37 14.13 14.44
CA ILE A 456 22.03 15.43 14.33
C ILE A 456 22.39 15.97 15.73
N LEU A 457 21.44 15.99 16.67
CA LEU A 457 21.69 16.56 18.00
C LEU A 457 22.76 15.78 18.77
N VAL A 458 22.73 14.44 18.72
CA VAL A 458 23.77 13.59 19.35
C VAL A 458 25.14 13.84 18.70
N THR A 459 25.20 13.92 17.37
CA THR A 459 26.45 14.16 16.63
C THR A 459 27.02 15.54 16.94
N LEU A 460 26.20 16.60 16.82
CA LEU A 460 26.63 17.97 17.10
C LEU A 460 27.04 18.15 18.56
N SER A 461 26.28 17.62 19.53
CA SER A 461 26.67 17.69 20.94
C SER A 461 27.99 16.96 21.22
N SER A 462 28.27 15.84 20.54
CA SER A 462 29.49 15.06 20.76
C SER A 462 30.74 15.71 20.15
N ILE A 463 30.57 16.59 19.15
CA ILE A 463 31.67 17.27 18.44
C ILE A 463 31.95 18.66 19.02
N PHE A 464 30.89 19.41 19.32
CA PHE A 464 30.98 20.86 19.54
C PHE A 464 30.78 21.30 21.00
N LEU A 465 30.18 20.48 21.85
CA LEU A 465 29.85 20.86 23.23
C LEU A 465 30.95 20.33 24.19
N PRO A 466 31.66 21.19 24.94
CA PRO A 466 32.72 20.76 25.85
C PRO A 466 32.14 20.22 27.17
N VAL A 467 31.50 19.05 27.11
CA VAL A 467 30.89 18.35 28.26
C VAL A 467 31.49 16.96 28.47
N GLY A 468 31.35 16.46 29.70
CA GLY A 468 31.95 15.19 30.14
C GLY A 468 33.33 15.38 30.79
N PRO A 469 33.98 14.28 31.22
CA PRO A 469 35.20 14.34 32.03
C PRO A 469 36.45 14.76 31.24
N ASN A 470 36.46 14.56 29.92
CA ASN A 470 37.58 14.88 29.03
C ASN A 470 37.05 15.48 27.71
N PRO A 471 36.62 16.76 27.69
CA PRO A 471 36.18 17.42 26.46
C PRO A 471 37.34 17.55 25.46
N SER A 472 37.03 17.52 24.16
CA SER A 472 38.05 17.61 23.12
C SER A 472 38.55 19.06 22.96
N SER A 473 39.82 19.24 22.61
CA SER A 473 40.40 20.56 22.35
C SER A 473 39.63 21.32 21.26
N PHE A 474 39.06 20.61 20.28
CA PHE A 474 38.19 21.21 19.26
C PHE A 474 36.87 21.73 19.85
N SER A 475 36.19 20.96 20.71
CA SER A 475 34.96 21.41 21.37
C SER A 475 35.18 22.61 22.29
N ILE A 476 36.32 22.67 22.98
CA ILE A 476 36.71 23.82 23.81
C ILE A 476 36.93 25.05 22.93
N HIS A 477 37.79 24.95 21.91
CA HIS A 477 38.11 26.07 21.03
C HIS A 477 36.88 26.57 20.24
N TYR A 478 36.01 25.65 19.81
CA TYR A 478 34.73 26.03 19.20
C TYR A 478 33.87 26.83 20.17
N TRP A 479 33.71 26.36 21.41
CA TRP A 479 32.92 27.04 22.44
C TRP A 479 33.46 28.45 22.76
N GLU A 480 34.76 28.55 22.98
CA GLU A 480 35.48 29.81 23.23
C GLU A 480 35.38 30.81 22.06
N SER A 481 35.12 30.34 20.83
CA SER A 481 34.96 31.22 19.65
C SER A 481 33.69 32.07 19.65
N PHE A 482 32.72 31.77 20.53
CA PHE A 482 31.47 32.55 20.64
C PHE A 482 31.03 32.86 22.08
N THR A 483 31.64 32.29 23.12
CA THR A 483 31.34 32.68 24.51
C THR A 483 32.47 32.39 25.49
N ASP A 484 32.72 33.35 26.39
CA ASP A 484 33.62 33.19 27.55
C ASP A 484 32.95 32.49 28.75
N HIS A 485 31.65 32.17 28.65
CA HIS A 485 30.90 31.54 29.74
C HIS A 485 31.02 30.02 29.73
N ALA A 486 31.10 29.40 30.90
CA ALA A 486 31.00 27.95 31.03
C ALA A 486 29.64 27.42 30.53
N VAL A 487 29.61 26.16 30.09
CA VAL A 487 28.37 25.49 29.64
C VAL A 487 27.29 25.56 30.73
N HIS A 488 26.11 26.08 30.38
CA HIS A 488 25.05 26.33 31.35
C HIS A 488 24.61 25.02 32.05
N PRO A 489 24.44 24.96 33.39
CA PRO A 489 24.17 23.72 34.11
C PRO A 489 22.97 22.90 33.62
N ILE A 490 21.91 23.57 33.12
CA ILE A 490 20.74 22.89 32.54
C ILE A 490 21.08 22.04 31.30
N VAL A 491 22.09 22.44 30.53
CA VAL A 491 22.56 21.73 29.34
C VAL A 491 23.35 20.49 29.76
N VAL A 492 24.22 20.61 30.76
CA VAL A 492 24.95 19.47 31.34
C VAL A 492 23.96 18.42 31.88
N LEU A 493 22.99 18.84 32.68
CA LEU A 493 21.93 17.97 33.21
C LEU A 493 21.12 17.30 32.08
N ALA A 494 20.78 18.03 31.01
CA ALA A 494 20.10 17.46 29.86
C ALA A 494 20.95 16.41 29.14
N CYS A 495 22.25 16.65 28.95
CA CYS A 495 23.18 15.69 28.37
C CYS A 495 23.28 14.40 29.22
N ASP A 496 23.37 14.52 30.55
CA ASP A 496 23.40 13.38 31.47
C ASP A 496 22.10 12.55 31.40
N ILE A 497 20.94 13.21 31.50
CA ILE A 497 19.62 12.56 31.35
C ILE A 497 19.54 11.83 30.01
N CYS A 498 19.99 12.44 28.93
CA CYS A 498 20.00 11.82 27.60
C CYS A 498 20.97 10.64 27.52
N GLY A 499 22.10 10.67 28.23
CA GLY A 499 23.00 9.53 28.41
C GLY A 499 22.28 8.34 29.05
N TYR A 500 21.57 8.54 30.15
CA TYR A 500 20.79 7.49 30.81
C TYR A 500 19.63 6.98 29.94
N LEU A 501 18.92 7.86 29.22
CA LEU A 501 17.86 7.47 28.29
C LEU A 501 18.40 6.58 27.15
N ARG A 502 19.58 6.89 26.60
CA ARG A 502 20.26 6.04 25.61
C ARG A 502 20.69 4.70 26.20
N ALA A 503 21.22 4.67 27.41
CA ALA A 503 21.58 3.42 28.09
C ALA A 503 20.34 2.54 28.33
N PHE A 504 19.22 3.13 28.75
CA PHE A 504 17.95 2.42 28.95
C PHE A 504 17.36 1.86 27.64
N SER A 505 17.49 2.58 26.53
CA SER A 505 16.95 2.13 25.23
C SER A 505 17.57 0.80 24.75
N VAL A 506 18.81 0.49 25.17
CA VAL A 506 19.49 -0.79 24.85
C VAL A 506 18.67 -2.00 25.32
N PHE A 507 18.04 -1.95 26.49
CA PHE A 507 17.18 -3.04 26.96
C PHE A 507 15.95 -3.24 26.07
N SER A 508 15.41 -2.15 25.52
CA SER A 508 14.28 -2.21 24.59
C SER A 508 14.70 -2.79 23.24
N VAL A 509 15.89 -2.44 22.74
CA VAL A 509 16.47 -3.03 21.52
C VAL A 509 16.71 -4.54 21.70
N ILE A 510 17.29 -4.97 22.83
CA ILE A 510 17.49 -6.40 23.14
C ILE A 510 16.16 -7.15 23.22
N ALA A 511 15.15 -6.58 23.89
CA ALA A 511 13.82 -7.17 23.97
C ALA A 511 13.14 -7.28 22.59
N CYS A 512 13.25 -6.24 21.75
CA CYS A 512 12.79 -6.25 20.37
C CYS A 512 13.46 -7.38 19.58
N ALA A 513 14.80 -7.46 19.61
CA ALA A 513 15.54 -8.52 18.93
C ALA A 513 15.09 -9.92 19.36
N TYR A 514 14.92 -10.14 20.66
CA TYR A 514 14.45 -11.41 21.21
C TYR A 514 13.08 -11.82 20.66
N TYR A 515 12.09 -10.92 20.70
CA TYR A 515 10.73 -11.24 20.25
C TYR A 515 10.59 -11.27 18.73
N TYR A 516 11.31 -10.41 17.99
CA TYR A 516 11.29 -10.39 16.53
C TYR A 516 11.80 -11.72 15.94
N GLU A 517 12.95 -12.22 16.40
CA GLU A 517 13.49 -13.51 15.90
C GLU A 517 12.55 -14.69 16.20
N ARG A 518 11.82 -14.63 17.32
CA ARG A 518 10.79 -15.64 17.66
C ARG A 518 9.54 -15.51 16.80
N TYR A 519 9.08 -14.29 16.53
CA TYR A 519 8.00 -14.01 15.59
C TYR A 519 8.36 -14.53 14.19
N TYR A 520 9.52 -14.13 13.66
CA TYR A 520 10.00 -14.53 12.33
C TYR A 520 10.03 -16.05 12.16
N ARG A 521 10.67 -16.78 13.10
CA ARG A 521 10.72 -18.25 13.03
C ARG A 521 9.34 -18.90 13.11
N TRP A 522 8.41 -18.29 13.85
CA TRP A 522 7.04 -18.78 13.90
C TRP A 522 6.31 -18.58 12.57
N VAL A 523 6.25 -17.34 12.07
CA VAL A 523 5.44 -16.99 10.90
C VAL A 523 6.04 -17.47 9.59
N GLY A 524 7.37 -17.42 9.44
CA GLY A 524 8.05 -17.78 8.20
C GLY A 524 8.32 -19.27 8.04
N VAL A 525 8.36 -20.05 9.14
CA VAL A 525 8.73 -21.49 9.08
C VAL A 525 7.81 -22.38 9.91
N ALA A 526 7.72 -22.19 11.23
CA ALA A 526 7.13 -23.21 12.11
C ALA A 526 5.64 -23.45 11.84
N ARG A 527 4.85 -22.39 11.59
CA ARG A 527 3.43 -22.52 11.25
C ARG A 527 3.20 -23.23 9.92
N TRP A 528 4.08 -23.01 8.94
CA TRP A 528 3.99 -23.64 7.61
C TRP A 528 4.28 -25.14 7.69
N ASN A 529 5.32 -25.53 8.42
CA ASN A 529 5.64 -26.94 8.68
C ASN A 529 4.53 -27.67 9.44
N LEU A 530 3.75 -26.96 10.27
CA LEU A 530 2.59 -27.51 10.96
C LEU A 530 1.37 -27.63 10.02
N SER A 531 1.11 -26.60 9.20
CA SER A 531 0.02 -26.62 8.21
C SER A 531 0.22 -27.67 7.11
N SER A 532 1.46 -27.93 6.68
CA SER A 532 1.75 -28.88 5.60
C SER A 532 1.55 -30.34 6.00
N LEU A 533 1.43 -30.63 7.30
CA LEU A 533 1.03 -31.95 7.80
C LEU A 533 -0.46 -32.23 7.57
N GLY A 534 -1.30 -31.20 7.43
CA GLY A 534 -2.75 -31.34 7.31
C GLY A 534 -3.32 -32.23 8.41
N ASP A 535 -4.08 -33.27 8.03
CA ASP A 535 -4.65 -34.23 8.98
C ASP A 535 -3.64 -35.09 9.73
N ARG A 536 -2.37 -35.10 9.34
CA ARG A 536 -1.29 -35.74 10.10
C ARG A 536 -0.82 -34.88 11.28
N GLN A 537 -1.29 -33.64 11.40
CA GLN A 537 -0.94 -32.78 12.53
C GLN A 537 -1.53 -33.35 13.83
N GLN A 538 -0.67 -33.53 14.83
CA GLN A 538 -1.09 -33.84 16.19
C GLN A 538 -1.94 -32.69 16.75
N LEU A 539 -3.12 -33.03 17.29
CA LEU A 539 -3.96 -32.10 18.02
C LEU A 539 -3.24 -31.68 19.30
N THR A 540 -3.42 -30.42 19.72
CA THR A 540 -3.04 -30.01 21.08
C THR A 540 -3.76 -30.87 22.12
N SER A 541 -3.06 -31.32 23.15
CA SER A 541 -3.63 -32.15 24.23
C SER A 541 -3.79 -31.34 25.51
N GLU A 542 -4.57 -31.83 26.46
CA GLU A 542 -4.67 -31.22 27.80
C GLU A 542 -3.33 -31.19 28.55
N ALA A 543 -2.43 -32.14 28.25
CA ALA A 543 -1.07 -32.18 28.78
C ALA A 543 -0.09 -31.24 28.04
N SER A 544 -0.43 -30.78 26.83
CA SER A 544 0.36 -29.81 26.06
C SER A 544 -0.53 -28.74 25.40
N PRO A 545 -1.27 -27.92 26.18
CA PRO A 545 -2.22 -26.94 25.64
C PRO A 545 -1.54 -25.61 25.28
N TYR A 546 -0.21 -25.52 25.38
CA TYR A 546 0.57 -24.31 25.12
C TYR A 546 1.43 -24.42 23.85
N MET A 547 1.47 -23.35 23.06
CA MET A 547 2.42 -23.17 21.96
C MET A 547 3.09 -21.79 22.10
N ASN A 548 4.42 -21.70 21.98
CA ASN A 548 5.18 -20.45 22.22
C ASN A 548 4.92 -19.74 23.57
N GLY A 549 4.42 -20.45 24.60
CA GLY A 549 3.98 -19.85 25.87
C GLY A 549 2.57 -19.24 25.85
N VAL A 550 1.82 -19.49 24.76
CA VAL A 550 0.42 -19.09 24.58
C VAL A 550 -0.48 -20.29 24.81
N HIS A 551 -1.48 -20.17 25.68
CA HIS A 551 -2.51 -21.20 25.83
C HIS A 551 -3.41 -21.22 24.58
N ILE A 552 -3.39 -22.34 23.87
CA ILE A 552 -4.23 -22.64 22.70
C ILE A 552 -5.47 -23.45 23.12
N GLY A 553 -5.35 -24.27 24.17
CA GLY A 553 -6.36 -25.25 24.57
C GLY A 553 -6.27 -26.56 23.78
N PRO A 554 -6.96 -27.63 24.22
CA PRO A 554 -6.93 -28.94 23.56
C PRO A 554 -7.72 -28.96 22.25
N GLY A 555 -7.44 -29.97 21.41
CA GLY A 555 -8.20 -30.25 20.18
C GLY A 555 -7.99 -29.25 19.04
N LYS A 556 -6.92 -28.45 19.06
CA LYS A 556 -6.63 -27.44 18.02
C LYS A 556 -5.48 -27.85 17.11
N ARG A 557 -5.54 -27.32 15.89
CA ARG A 557 -4.59 -27.48 14.77
C ARG A 557 -4.23 -26.11 14.21
N VAL A 558 -3.15 -26.05 13.43
CA VAL A 558 -2.82 -24.84 12.67
C VAL A 558 -3.73 -24.80 11.45
N SER A 559 -4.35 -23.64 11.19
CA SER A 559 -5.25 -23.42 10.06
C SER A 559 -4.52 -23.62 8.73
N HIS A 560 -5.23 -24.09 7.70
CA HIS A 560 -4.66 -24.29 6.36
C HIS A 560 -4.16 -22.96 5.79
N LEU A 561 -2.90 -22.92 5.34
CA LEU A 561 -2.24 -21.70 4.87
C LEU A 561 -2.16 -21.56 3.34
N GLY A 562 -2.47 -22.61 2.58
CA GLY A 562 -2.22 -22.68 1.14
C GLY A 562 -0.79 -23.07 0.80
N ARG A 563 -0.36 -22.72 -0.42
CA ARG A 563 1.00 -22.89 -0.94
C ARG A 563 1.91 -21.81 -0.39
N ARG A 564 3.08 -22.21 0.11
CA ARG A 564 4.15 -21.29 0.52
C ARG A 564 4.90 -20.77 -0.71
N ALA A 565 5.40 -19.55 -0.64
CA ALA A 565 6.18 -18.94 -1.73
C ALA A 565 7.43 -19.76 -2.09
N GLY A 566 7.83 -19.72 -3.36
CA GLY A 566 9.00 -20.46 -3.86
C GLY A 566 10.36 -19.98 -3.33
N LEU A 567 10.41 -18.78 -2.75
CA LEU A 567 11.59 -18.24 -2.07
C LEU A 567 11.41 -18.33 -0.55
N GLU A 568 12.41 -18.89 0.15
CA GLU A 568 12.45 -18.92 1.61
C GLU A 568 13.85 -18.62 2.20
N SER A 569 13.86 -18.01 3.38
CA SER A 569 15.06 -17.72 4.17
C SER A 569 14.86 -18.09 5.63
N ILE A 570 15.48 -19.19 6.05
CA ILE A 570 15.40 -19.69 7.43
C ILE A 570 16.40 -18.94 8.32
N ARG A 571 15.92 -18.33 9.42
CA ARG A 571 16.77 -17.67 10.44
C ARG A 571 17.11 -18.61 11.61
N THR A 572 18.40 -18.88 11.77
CA THR A 572 19.00 -19.71 12.82
C THR A 572 19.28 -18.92 14.10
N LYS A 573 19.88 -19.55 15.13
CA LYS A 573 20.35 -18.86 16.35
C LYS A 573 21.50 -17.87 16.10
N TRP A 574 22.26 -18.01 15.01
CA TRP A 574 23.38 -17.11 14.71
C TRP A 574 22.92 -15.75 14.18
N ASN A 575 21.69 -15.68 13.66
CA ASN A 575 21.12 -14.44 13.14
C ASN A 575 20.85 -13.36 14.22
N TYR A 576 20.89 -13.70 15.51
CA TYR A 576 20.97 -12.70 16.58
C TYR A 576 22.21 -11.79 16.47
N LEU A 577 23.29 -12.27 15.84
CA LEU A 577 24.50 -11.47 15.60
C LEU A 577 24.26 -10.32 14.60
N ASP A 578 23.24 -10.41 13.73
CA ASP A 578 22.87 -9.32 12.81
C ASP A 578 22.65 -8.01 13.61
N TRP A 579 22.02 -8.10 14.78
CA TRP A 579 21.63 -6.95 15.61
C TRP A 579 22.81 -6.14 16.18
N PHE A 580 24.04 -6.66 16.18
CA PHE A 580 25.23 -5.85 16.51
C PHE A 580 25.55 -4.80 15.44
N ALA A 581 25.10 -4.99 14.19
CA ALA A 581 25.24 -4.00 13.14
C ALA A 581 24.28 -2.80 13.28
N LEU A 582 23.35 -2.83 14.23
CA LEU A 582 22.27 -1.85 14.37
C LEU A 582 22.70 -0.37 14.41
N PRO A 583 23.81 0.03 15.08
CA PRO A 583 24.23 1.44 15.06
C PRO A 583 24.61 1.93 13.64
N ILE A 584 25.30 1.09 12.87
CA ILE A 584 25.68 1.38 11.48
C ILE A 584 24.44 1.31 10.58
N THR A 585 23.60 0.30 10.77
CA THR A 585 22.34 0.16 10.04
C THR A 585 21.39 1.31 10.30
N ALA A 586 21.26 1.85 11.52
CA ALA A 586 20.37 2.99 11.78
C ALA A 586 20.93 4.29 11.16
N LEU A 587 22.24 4.50 11.23
CA LEU A 587 22.92 5.65 10.62
C LEU A 587 22.69 5.69 9.10
N LEU A 588 23.06 4.60 8.42
CA LEU A 588 22.86 4.45 6.98
C LEU A 588 21.35 4.41 6.70
N TYR A 589 20.68 3.38 7.21
CA TYR A 589 19.26 2.99 7.12
C TYR A 589 18.23 4.13 7.14
N GLN A 590 18.39 5.02 8.11
CA GLN A 590 17.31 5.87 8.60
C GLN A 590 17.77 7.32 8.69
N ALA A 591 18.83 7.59 9.46
CA ALA A 591 19.23 8.96 9.77
C ALA A 591 19.66 9.74 8.51
N ILE A 592 20.59 9.22 7.72
CA ILE A 592 21.10 9.90 6.52
C ILE A 592 20.01 10.13 5.46
N PRO A 593 19.21 9.12 5.04
CA PRO A 593 18.09 9.30 4.13
C PRO A 593 17.02 10.26 4.63
N GLN A 594 16.68 10.23 5.92
CA GLN A 594 15.65 11.11 6.46
C GLN A 594 16.12 12.57 6.39
N VAL A 595 17.37 12.85 6.80
CA VAL A 595 18.01 14.16 6.67
C VAL A 595 18.07 14.61 5.21
N HIS A 596 18.51 13.73 4.30
CA HIS A 596 18.60 14.02 2.86
C HIS A 596 17.24 14.38 2.25
N THR A 597 16.20 13.59 2.53
CA THR A 597 14.84 13.83 2.02
C THR A 597 14.25 15.12 2.57
N GLN A 598 14.36 15.37 3.88
CA GLN A 598 13.86 16.61 4.49
C GLN A 598 14.55 17.85 3.92
N ILE A 599 15.85 17.78 3.61
CA ILE A 599 16.59 18.84 2.92
C ILE A 599 16.03 19.04 1.50
N LEU A 600 15.91 17.99 0.68
CA LEU A 600 15.40 18.11 -0.69
C LEU A 600 13.97 18.66 -0.75
N GLN A 601 13.11 18.31 0.21
CA GLN A 601 11.73 18.78 0.32
C GLN A 601 11.57 20.29 0.54
N LEU A 602 12.64 21.02 0.86
CA LEU A 602 12.65 22.49 0.82
C LEU A 602 12.39 23.03 -0.60
N TRP A 603 12.93 22.35 -1.62
CA TRP A 603 12.92 22.82 -3.02
C TRP A 603 12.01 22.01 -3.94
N THR A 604 11.79 20.71 -3.70
CA THR A 604 10.98 19.85 -4.57
C THR A 604 10.12 18.85 -3.79
N ASP A 605 8.86 18.70 -4.21
CA ASP A 605 7.94 17.64 -3.82
C ASP A 605 8.00 16.43 -4.78
N LYS A 606 8.57 16.61 -5.98
CA LYS A 606 8.73 15.57 -7.00
C LYS A 606 9.88 14.63 -6.63
N LEU A 607 9.58 13.34 -6.52
CA LEU A 607 10.58 12.27 -6.54
C LEU A 607 10.56 11.56 -7.90
N MET A 608 11.73 11.37 -8.50
CA MET A 608 11.93 10.34 -9.53
C MET A 608 12.80 9.23 -8.92
N TYR A 609 12.39 7.98 -9.08
CA TYR A 609 13.11 6.81 -8.57
C TYR A 609 12.99 5.65 -9.56
N GLU A 610 14.02 4.82 -9.69
CA GLU A 610 13.90 3.50 -10.34
C GLU A 610 13.46 2.45 -9.30
N THR A 611 12.70 1.45 -9.75
CA THR A 611 12.43 0.25 -8.96
C THR A 611 13.73 -0.55 -8.75
N ALA A 612 13.87 -1.17 -7.58
CA ALA A 612 14.99 -2.07 -7.31
C ALA A 612 14.88 -3.37 -8.14
N ALA A 613 16.00 -4.11 -8.20
CA ALA A 613 15.96 -5.47 -8.73
C ALA A 613 15.06 -6.36 -7.85
N LYS A 614 14.56 -7.44 -8.44
CA LYS A 614 13.78 -8.48 -7.78
C LYS A 614 14.64 -9.73 -7.61
N PRO A 615 14.48 -10.53 -6.54
CA PRO A 615 15.22 -11.78 -6.38
C PRO A 615 14.82 -12.77 -7.47
N LYS A 616 15.82 -13.46 -8.03
CA LYS A 616 15.60 -14.55 -8.98
C LYS A 616 15.18 -15.81 -8.24
N MET A 617 14.18 -16.51 -8.76
CA MET A 617 13.79 -17.82 -8.24
C MET A 617 14.82 -18.87 -8.69
N LYS A 618 15.14 -19.83 -7.81
CA LYS A 618 16.09 -20.92 -8.10
C LYS A 618 15.47 -21.98 -9.02
N GLU A 619 14.15 -22.11 -8.96
CA GLU A 619 13.33 -22.94 -9.82
C GLU A 619 12.22 -22.06 -10.40
N HIS A 620 11.97 -22.15 -11.70
CA HIS A 620 10.84 -21.45 -12.32
C HIS A 620 9.54 -22.08 -11.80
N PRO A 621 8.65 -21.32 -11.14
CA PRO A 621 7.41 -21.87 -10.60
C PRO A 621 6.59 -22.47 -11.73
N ALA A 622 6.34 -23.78 -11.66
CA ALA A 622 5.53 -24.48 -12.64
C ALA A 622 4.20 -23.72 -12.84
N ALA A 623 3.98 -23.29 -14.08
CA ALA A 623 2.74 -22.63 -14.47
C ALA A 623 1.57 -23.60 -14.27
N HIS A 624 0.41 -23.08 -13.83
CA HIS A 624 -0.84 -23.80 -14.08
C HIS A 624 -0.92 -24.15 -15.57
N ALA A 625 -1.17 -25.42 -15.87
CA ALA A 625 -1.28 -25.87 -17.23
C ALA A 625 -2.46 -25.15 -17.89
N VAL A 626 -2.21 -24.50 -19.03
CA VAL A 626 -3.29 -24.01 -19.89
C VAL A 626 -4.05 -25.26 -20.37
N PRO A 627 -5.38 -25.34 -20.22
CA PRO A 627 -6.14 -26.46 -20.75
C PRO A 627 -5.85 -26.63 -22.25
N GLU A 628 -5.48 -27.83 -22.69
CA GLU A 628 -5.13 -28.12 -24.10
C GLU A 628 -6.34 -28.11 -25.06
N GLU A 629 -7.52 -27.70 -24.60
CA GLU A 629 -8.70 -27.56 -25.46
C GLU A 629 -8.53 -26.40 -26.44
N SER A 630 -8.18 -26.76 -27.67
CA SER A 630 -8.07 -25.85 -28.80
C SER A 630 -9.42 -25.21 -29.15
N GLY A 631 -9.72 -24.04 -28.57
CA GLY A 631 -10.77 -23.17 -29.09
C GLY A 631 -11.73 -22.51 -28.11
N VAL A 632 -11.25 -21.93 -27.00
CA VAL A 632 -11.99 -20.82 -26.35
C VAL A 632 -11.02 -19.71 -25.91
N VAL A 633 -11.06 -18.57 -26.61
CA VAL A 633 -10.47 -17.31 -26.14
C VAL A 633 -11.60 -16.30 -26.00
N HIS A 634 -12.00 -16.02 -24.75
CA HIS A 634 -12.93 -14.93 -24.45
C HIS A 634 -12.14 -13.67 -24.03
N VAL A 635 -12.24 -12.61 -24.83
CA VAL A 635 -11.73 -11.28 -24.47
C VAL A 635 -12.86 -10.26 -24.66
N PHE A 636 -13.30 -9.70 -23.53
CA PHE A 636 -14.24 -8.59 -23.31
C PHE A 636 -15.65 -8.61 -23.94
N GLY A 637 -16.62 -8.76 -23.05
CA GLY A 637 -18.05 -8.53 -23.24
C GLY A 637 -18.76 -9.01 -21.98
N GLY A 638 -19.43 -8.13 -21.24
CA GLY A 638 -19.87 -8.38 -19.86
C GLY A 638 -21.08 -9.31 -19.69
N HIS A 639 -21.01 -10.54 -20.18
CA HIS A 639 -22.03 -11.57 -19.95
C HIS A 639 -21.50 -12.71 -19.08
N GLU A 640 -22.31 -13.10 -18.09
CA GLU A 640 -22.04 -14.24 -17.21
C GLU A 640 -22.22 -15.56 -17.96
N ARG A 641 -21.28 -16.49 -17.76
CA ARG A 641 -21.38 -17.86 -18.25
C ARG A 641 -22.38 -18.62 -17.36
N MET A 642 -23.61 -18.80 -17.81
CA MET A 642 -24.50 -19.79 -17.18
C MET A 642 -24.04 -21.21 -17.54
N PRO A 643 -24.24 -22.23 -16.68
CA PRO A 643 -23.80 -23.59 -16.98
C PRO A 643 -24.58 -24.20 -18.15
N GLY A 644 -23.93 -24.44 -19.28
CA GLY A 644 -24.42 -25.36 -20.32
C GLY A 644 -24.61 -24.83 -21.75
N GLU A 645 -24.32 -23.57 -22.08
CA GLU A 645 -24.46 -23.06 -23.46
C GLU A 645 -23.16 -23.11 -24.29
N THR A 646 -23.28 -23.60 -25.53
CA THR A 646 -22.28 -23.52 -26.60
C THR A 646 -22.77 -22.60 -27.70
N VAL A 647 -21.93 -21.66 -28.16
CA VAL A 647 -22.25 -20.70 -29.23
C VAL A 647 -21.27 -20.90 -30.39
N ALA A 648 -21.79 -21.06 -31.60
CA ALA A 648 -20.99 -21.15 -32.83
C ALA A 648 -20.91 -19.77 -33.53
N ILE A 649 -19.78 -19.51 -34.21
CA ILE A 649 -19.48 -18.23 -34.87
C ILE A 649 -19.39 -18.45 -36.40
N PRO A 650 -20.02 -17.61 -37.25
CA PRO A 650 -19.87 -17.67 -38.69
C PRO A 650 -18.59 -16.96 -39.18
N VAL A 651 -18.07 -17.39 -40.33
CA VAL A 651 -16.89 -16.79 -40.99
C VAL A 651 -17.31 -15.60 -41.86
N LEU A 652 -16.51 -14.54 -41.89
CA LEU A 652 -16.67 -13.38 -42.78
C LEU A 652 -15.44 -13.25 -43.70
N ASP A 653 -15.67 -12.76 -44.93
CA ASP A 653 -14.69 -12.75 -46.02
C ASP A 653 -14.17 -11.33 -46.34
N GLY A 654 -13.10 -11.22 -47.13
CA GLY A 654 -12.16 -10.09 -47.08
C GLY A 654 -12.55 -8.73 -47.67
N ASP A 655 -13.70 -8.58 -48.36
CA ASP A 655 -13.97 -7.40 -49.21
C ASP A 655 -14.64 -6.20 -48.50
N ASP A 656 -15.17 -6.35 -47.27
CA ASP A 656 -15.87 -5.27 -46.53
C ASP A 656 -14.93 -4.23 -45.87
N ILE A 657 -13.61 -4.29 -46.12
CA ILE A 657 -12.59 -3.53 -45.36
C ILE A 657 -12.31 -2.12 -45.93
N GLU A 658 -12.54 -1.86 -47.23
CA GLU A 658 -12.14 -0.59 -47.85
C GLU A 658 -12.99 0.64 -47.48
N THR A 659 -14.17 0.46 -46.85
CA THR A 659 -15.07 1.60 -46.53
C THR A 659 -14.79 2.29 -45.18
N LEU A 660 -13.93 1.72 -44.32
CA LEU A 660 -13.74 2.16 -42.93
C LEU A 660 -12.57 3.15 -42.69
N VAL A 661 -11.86 3.58 -43.75
CA VAL A 661 -10.68 4.46 -43.62
C VAL A 661 -10.93 5.83 -44.27
N ASN A 662 -11.68 6.71 -43.61
CA ASN A 662 -11.77 8.12 -44.00
C ASN A 662 -11.74 9.07 -42.79
N SER A 663 -10.69 9.88 -42.70
CA SER A 663 -10.27 10.58 -41.48
C SER A 663 -10.92 11.96 -41.28
N ARG A 664 -12.26 12.06 -41.39
CA ARG A 664 -13.01 13.33 -41.30
C ARG A 664 -14.31 13.28 -40.47
N VAL A 665 -14.41 12.38 -39.50
CA VAL A 665 -15.51 12.35 -38.52
C VAL A 665 -14.92 12.42 -37.11
N ASP A 666 -15.57 13.19 -36.24
CA ASP A 666 -15.22 13.34 -34.83
C ASP A 666 -15.98 12.28 -34.02
N HIS A 667 -15.27 11.47 -33.24
CA HIS A 667 -15.80 10.23 -32.65
C HIS A 667 -15.82 10.30 -31.11
N GLY A 668 -16.92 9.83 -30.53
CA GLY A 668 -17.15 9.87 -29.08
C GLY A 668 -16.27 8.88 -28.29
N PRO A 669 -16.20 9.03 -26.95
CA PRO A 669 -15.31 8.22 -26.10
C PRO A 669 -15.58 6.70 -26.18
N ASP A 670 -16.79 6.29 -26.52
CA ASP A 670 -17.17 4.87 -26.64
C ASP A 670 -16.67 4.20 -27.93
N GLU A 671 -16.32 4.95 -28.98
CA GLU A 671 -15.82 4.40 -30.26
C GLU A 671 -14.29 4.20 -30.29
N ILE A 672 -13.55 4.89 -29.40
CA ILE A 672 -12.09 4.77 -29.32
C ILE A 672 -11.65 3.36 -28.88
N LEU A 673 -12.45 2.69 -28.03
CA LEU A 673 -12.20 1.32 -27.57
C LEU A 673 -12.35 0.27 -28.69
N VAL A 674 -13.24 0.49 -29.67
CA VAL A 674 -13.44 -0.45 -30.78
C VAL A 674 -12.27 -0.37 -31.78
N LEU A 675 -11.78 0.84 -32.06
CA LEU A 675 -10.67 1.07 -33.00
C LEU A 675 -9.29 0.66 -32.45
N GLN A 676 -9.12 0.57 -31.12
CA GLN A 676 -7.87 0.06 -30.53
C GLN A 676 -7.77 -1.48 -30.63
N GLY A 677 -8.88 -2.21 -30.51
CA GLY A 677 -8.90 -3.67 -30.70
C GLY A 677 -8.50 -4.13 -32.11
N LEU A 678 -8.88 -3.36 -33.15
CA LEU A 678 -8.55 -3.67 -34.55
C LEU A 678 -7.07 -3.43 -34.92
N LYS A 679 -6.31 -2.66 -34.14
CA LYS A 679 -4.88 -2.42 -34.41
C LYS A 679 -3.97 -3.61 -34.06
N ALA A 680 -4.48 -4.62 -33.36
CA ALA A 680 -3.70 -5.77 -32.89
C ALA A 680 -3.38 -6.84 -33.98
N HIS A 681 -3.74 -6.62 -35.24
CA HIS A 681 -3.55 -7.59 -36.32
C HIS A 681 -2.68 -7.08 -37.48
N ARG A 682 -1.35 -7.15 -37.29
CA ARG A 682 -0.38 -7.44 -38.36
C ARG A 682 1.00 -7.83 -37.81
N ILE A 683 1.27 -9.12 -37.75
CA ILE A 683 2.64 -9.66 -37.85
C ILE A 683 2.64 -10.63 -39.02
N SER A 684 3.50 -10.37 -40.01
CA SER A 684 3.61 -11.16 -41.24
C SER A 684 4.37 -12.47 -40.97
N ILE A 685 3.88 -13.57 -41.55
CA ILE A 685 4.64 -14.79 -41.75
C ILE A 685 4.83 -14.97 -43.25
N ALA A 686 6.08 -15.16 -43.68
CA ALA A 686 6.43 -15.34 -45.09
C ALA A 686 6.15 -16.76 -45.58
N THR A 687 5.62 -16.88 -46.80
CA THR A 687 5.43 -18.14 -47.53
C THR A 687 6.71 -18.64 -48.18
N PRO A 688 6.77 -19.94 -48.54
CA PRO A 688 6.98 -20.23 -49.95
C PRO A 688 6.10 -21.35 -50.54
N ASN A 689 5.43 -21.00 -51.64
CA ASN A 689 5.22 -21.76 -52.90
C ASN A 689 4.69 -23.23 -52.87
N THR A 690 3.38 -23.33 -53.18
CA THR A 690 2.69 -24.16 -54.20
C THR A 690 3.49 -25.03 -55.20
N PRO A 691 2.85 -25.94 -55.98
CA PRO A 691 1.79 -26.92 -55.62
C PRO A 691 1.97 -28.31 -56.31
N THR A 692 1.19 -29.34 -55.96
CA THR A 692 0.42 -30.23 -56.91
C THR A 692 -0.28 -31.42 -56.22
N THR A 693 -1.47 -31.74 -56.73
CA THR A 693 -2.35 -32.91 -56.48
C THR A 693 -1.95 -34.12 -57.38
N PRO A 694 -2.58 -35.32 -57.33
CA PRO A 694 -3.62 -35.87 -56.43
C PRO A 694 -3.46 -37.39 -56.05
N THR A 695 -4.55 -38.00 -55.53
CA THR A 695 -5.07 -39.39 -55.73
C THR A 695 -4.62 -40.61 -54.89
N TYR A 696 -5.64 -41.30 -54.34
CA TYR A 696 -5.86 -42.75 -54.06
C TYR A 696 -4.70 -43.64 -53.57
N SER A 697 -4.86 -44.46 -52.52
CA SER A 697 -5.74 -45.65 -52.52
C SER A 697 -5.73 -46.42 -51.18
N LEU A 698 -6.69 -47.33 -50.98
CA LEU A 698 -6.73 -48.28 -49.85
C LEU A 698 -5.81 -49.50 -50.06
N HIS A 699 -5.22 -50.08 -49.00
CA HIS A 699 -5.63 -51.42 -48.52
C HIS A 699 -5.00 -51.88 -47.18
N PHE A 700 -5.58 -52.96 -46.67
CA PHE A 700 -5.56 -53.55 -45.32
C PHE A 700 -4.31 -54.38 -44.91
N ASN A 701 -4.35 -54.80 -43.62
CA ASN A 701 -3.70 -55.98 -42.98
C ASN A 701 -2.26 -55.79 -42.41
N SER A 702 -1.87 -56.35 -41.24
CA SER A 702 -2.60 -57.21 -40.27
C SER A 702 -1.84 -57.53 -38.94
N ILE A 703 -2.62 -57.85 -37.88
CA ILE A 703 -2.38 -58.91 -36.85
C ILE A 703 -1.44 -58.71 -35.62
N SER A 704 -1.96 -59.20 -34.48
CA SER A 704 -1.33 -59.58 -33.19
C SER A 704 -0.87 -58.46 -32.22
N GLY A 705 -1.14 -58.54 -30.90
CA GLY A 705 -1.97 -59.46 -30.11
C GLY A 705 -1.97 -59.13 -28.60
N THR A 706 -2.82 -59.80 -27.80
CA THR A 706 -2.61 -60.24 -26.37
C THR A 706 -2.01 -59.26 -25.33
N THR A 707 -2.53 -59.00 -24.11
CA THR A 707 -3.50 -59.69 -23.22
C THR A 707 -4.09 -58.74 -22.14
N GLN A 708 -5.14 -59.18 -21.46
CA GLN A 708 -5.92 -58.53 -20.39
C GLN A 708 -5.19 -58.30 -19.04
N GLN A 709 -5.65 -57.29 -18.27
CA GLN A 709 -6.09 -57.34 -16.85
C GLN A 709 -6.73 -55.96 -16.56
N LYS A 710 -8.04 -55.75 -16.31
CA LYS A 710 -9.02 -56.33 -15.36
C LYS A 710 -8.56 -56.28 -13.90
N TYR A 711 -9.09 -55.32 -13.14
CA TYR A 711 -9.85 -55.59 -11.91
C TYR A 711 -10.91 -54.52 -11.65
N MET A 712 -12.12 -54.98 -11.37
CA MET A 712 -13.27 -54.23 -10.88
C MET A 712 -13.68 -54.97 -9.60
N HIS A 713 -14.11 -54.30 -8.54
CA HIS A 713 -15.21 -54.82 -7.71
C HIS A 713 -15.78 -53.75 -6.77
N SER A 714 -17.10 -53.74 -6.73
CA SER A 714 -17.95 -53.03 -5.77
C SER A 714 -17.97 -53.74 -4.42
N HIS A 715 -18.38 -53.03 -3.35
CA HIS A 715 -19.23 -53.62 -2.32
C HIS A 715 -20.10 -52.55 -1.65
N SER A 716 -21.41 -52.83 -1.60
CA SER A 716 -22.34 -52.25 -0.64
C SER A 716 -22.37 -53.09 0.64
N ASN A 717 -22.68 -52.49 1.79
CA ASN A 717 -23.84 -52.89 2.62
C ASN A 717 -24.02 -52.02 3.86
N SER A 718 -25.27 -52.03 4.33
CA SER A 718 -25.82 -51.38 5.51
C SER A 718 -25.54 -52.14 6.81
N TYR A 719 -25.61 -51.45 7.95
CA TYR A 719 -26.09 -52.00 9.22
C TYR A 719 -26.72 -50.90 10.09
N SER A 720 -27.49 -51.30 11.10
CA SER A 720 -28.46 -50.48 11.84
C SER A 720 -28.29 -50.55 13.37
N SER A 721 -29.13 -49.76 14.07
CA SER A 721 -29.69 -49.99 15.43
C SER A 721 -29.15 -49.21 16.66
N ASN A 722 -30.06 -48.37 17.18
CA ASN A 722 -30.64 -48.33 18.55
C ASN A 722 -29.89 -47.85 19.82
N SER A 723 -30.59 -46.94 20.53
CA SER A 723 -30.62 -46.67 21.99
C SER A 723 -29.38 -46.02 22.63
N ALA A 724 -29.44 -45.22 23.72
CA ALA A 724 -30.53 -44.78 24.62
C ALA A 724 -30.28 -43.29 25.01
N ALA A 725 -31.26 -42.39 25.12
CA ALA A 725 -32.15 -42.09 26.26
C ALA A 725 -31.47 -41.66 27.58
N ASP A 726 -31.47 -40.35 27.87
CA ASP A 726 -31.70 -39.66 29.18
C ASP A 726 -31.59 -38.13 28.93
N ARG A 727 -32.57 -37.23 29.14
CA ARG A 727 -33.53 -36.90 30.24
C ARG A 727 -32.99 -35.98 31.36
N VAL A 728 -32.97 -34.66 31.10
CA VAL A 728 -33.31 -33.53 32.03
C VAL A 728 -33.80 -32.39 31.13
N MET A 729 -35.10 -32.04 30.95
CA MET A 729 -36.21 -31.62 31.83
C MET A 729 -36.17 -30.15 32.32
N LEU A 730 -37.07 -29.33 31.75
CA LEU A 730 -37.67 -28.05 32.24
C LEU A 730 -36.73 -26.84 32.48
N MET A 731 -37.02 -25.63 31.99
CA MET A 731 -38.31 -24.92 32.07
C MET A 731 -38.71 -24.17 30.78
N ALA A 732 -40.02 -23.97 30.63
CA ALA A 732 -40.63 -23.13 29.61
C ALA A 732 -41.18 -21.83 30.24
N ALA A 733 -41.31 -20.79 29.41
CA ALA A 733 -42.23 -19.68 29.63
C ALA A 733 -42.76 -19.22 28.26
N ASP A 734 -44.08 -19.28 28.08
CA ASP A 734 -44.78 -18.98 26.84
C ASP A 734 -44.76 -17.49 26.50
N TYR A 735 -44.98 -17.14 25.22
CA TYR A 735 -46.02 -16.15 24.88
C TYR A 735 -46.48 -16.28 23.41
N ASN A 736 -47.81 -16.29 23.25
CA ASN A 736 -48.67 -16.20 22.05
C ASN A 736 -48.05 -15.56 20.79
N SER A 737 -48.14 -16.14 19.58
CA SER A 737 -49.31 -16.52 18.76
C SER A 737 -49.91 -15.39 17.90
N ASP A 738 -50.32 -15.78 16.69
CA ASP A 738 -51.23 -15.09 15.75
C ASP A 738 -50.76 -13.82 15.02
N SER A 739 -50.40 -13.99 13.73
CA SER A 739 -51.33 -13.59 12.66
C SER A 739 -50.91 -14.17 11.29
N VAL A 740 -51.87 -14.72 10.56
CA VAL A 740 -51.72 -15.20 9.17
C VAL A 740 -52.28 -14.16 8.21
N SER A 741 -51.53 -13.75 7.18
CA SER A 741 -52.10 -13.11 5.99
C SER A 741 -51.23 -13.26 4.73
N SER A 742 -51.65 -14.17 3.86
CA SER A 742 -51.67 -14.10 2.38
C SER A 742 -50.71 -13.17 1.60
N PHE A 743 -50.02 -13.76 0.62
CA PHE A 743 -49.46 -13.08 -0.57
C PHE A 743 -50.47 -12.16 -1.27
N PRO A 744 -49.99 -11.12 -1.97
CA PRO A 744 -50.26 -11.08 -3.41
C PRO A 744 -49.07 -10.66 -4.30
N THR A 745 -48.97 -11.37 -5.42
CA THR A 745 -48.49 -11.00 -6.77
C THR A 745 -47.65 -9.73 -7.03
N SER A 746 -46.54 -9.94 -7.75
CA SER A 746 -45.75 -8.95 -8.51
C SER A 746 -46.56 -7.96 -9.36
N PRO A 747 -46.03 -6.73 -9.53
CA PRO A 747 -46.04 -6.03 -10.80
C PRO A 747 -44.62 -5.81 -11.36
N ARG A 748 -44.51 -5.85 -12.71
CA ARG A 748 -43.29 -5.54 -13.48
C ARG A 748 -43.09 -4.03 -13.67
N LEU A 749 -41.84 -3.66 -14.01
CA LEU A 749 -41.43 -2.48 -14.79
C LEU A 749 -41.52 -1.08 -14.14
N ALA A 750 -40.34 -0.55 -13.78
CA ALA A 750 -39.95 0.83 -14.06
C ALA A 750 -38.43 0.91 -14.27
N THR A 751 -37.98 1.16 -15.51
CA THR A 751 -36.56 1.30 -15.86
C THR A 751 -36.04 2.69 -15.48
N TYR A 752 -35.43 2.82 -14.30
CA TYR A 752 -34.68 4.04 -13.95
C TYR A 752 -33.35 4.09 -14.72
N ARG A 753 -33.29 4.90 -15.79
CA ARG A 753 -32.02 5.39 -16.33
C ARG A 753 -31.37 6.27 -15.25
N GLN A 754 -30.26 5.83 -14.68
CA GLN A 754 -29.38 6.72 -13.94
C GLN A 754 -28.76 7.72 -14.92
N GLN A 755 -28.82 9.01 -14.61
CA GLN A 755 -28.09 10.03 -15.36
C GLN A 755 -26.59 9.89 -15.04
N PRO A 756 -25.68 10.10 -16.01
CA PRO A 756 -24.25 10.17 -15.72
C PRO A 756 -23.94 11.37 -14.81
N PRO A 757 -22.89 11.29 -13.96
CA PRO A 757 -22.49 12.40 -13.13
C PRO A 757 -21.98 13.59 -13.98
N PRO A 758 -22.14 14.84 -13.49
CA PRO A 758 -21.73 16.03 -14.25
C PRO A 758 -20.20 16.11 -14.42
N PRO A 759 -19.71 16.69 -15.53
CA PRO A 759 -18.28 16.86 -15.76
C PRO A 759 -17.64 17.85 -14.77
N TYR A 760 -16.33 17.69 -14.58
CA TYR A 760 -15.52 18.47 -13.65
C TYR A 760 -15.63 19.99 -13.87
N ILE A 761 -15.89 20.73 -12.79
CA ILE A 761 -15.78 22.19 -12.78
C ILE A 761 -14.30 22.58 -12.87
N GLN A 762 -13.88 23.06 -14.04
CA GLN A 762 -12.59 23.69 -14.23
C GLN A 762 -12.50 24.99 -13.42
N SER A 763 -11.40 25.20 -12.70
CA SER A 763 -11.05 26.54 -12.19
C SER A 763 -10.50 27.39 -13.34
N PRO A 764 -10.77 28.71 -13.37
CA PRO A 764 -10.45 29.54 -14.54
C PRO A 764 -8.94 29.71 -14.71
N VAL A 765 -8.43 29.29 -15.87
CA VAL A 765 -7.04 29.52 -16.30
C VAL A 765 -6.90 30.96 -16.80
N ILE A 766 -6.03 31.75 -16.16
CA ILE A 766 -5.59 33.04 -16.68
C ILE A 766 -4.74 32.77 -17.93
N ARG A 767 -5.21 33.19 -19.11
CA ARG A 767 -4.47 33.06 -20.37
C ARG A 767 -3.26 33.99 -20.37
N VAL A 768 -2.06 33.43 -20.22
CA VAL A 768 -0.83 34.07 -20.71
C VAL A 768 -0.76 33.83 -22.22
N VAL A 769 -0.86 34.89 -23.01
CA VAL A 769 -0.78 34.82 -24.47
C VAL A 769 0.69 34.77 -24.89
N ALA A 770 1.10 33.70 -25.57
CA ALA A 770 2.42 33.62 -26.21
C ALA A 770 2.47 34.53 -27.46
N PRO A 771 3.62 35.18 -27.75
CA PRO A 771 3.75 36.04 -28.92
C PRO A 771 3.78 35.24 -30.24
N PRO A 772 3.24 35.77 -31.35
CA PRO A 772 3.27 35.10 -32.65
C PRO A 772 4.67 35.15 -33.30
N PRO A 773 4.98 34.22 -34.22
CA PRO A 773 6.28 34.18 -34.90
C PRO A 773 6.43 35.31 -35.92
N ALA A 774 7.67 35.80 -36.08
CA ALA A 774 7.99 36.85 -37.04
C ALA A 774 8.03 36.32 -38.48
N VAL A 775 7.40 37.04 -39.40
CA VAL A 775 7.60 36.94 -40.85
C VAL A 775 7.89 38.35 -41.39
N ASP A 776 8.75 38.41 -42.40
CA ASP A 776 9.52 39.60 -42.79
C ASP A 776 8.75 40.58 -43.71
N ARG A 777 9.20 41.84 -43.69
CA ARG A 777 9.05 42.94 -44.69
C ARG A 777 7.83 43.88 -44.76
N THR A 778 8.23 45.16 -44.83
CA THR A 778 7.70 46.31 -45.60
C THR A 778 6.55 47.19 -45.07
N ALA A 779 6.96 48.31 -44.47
CA ALA A 779 6.71 49.70 -44.93
C ALA A 779 5.56 50.56 -44.36
N THR A 780 5.95 51.81 -44.06
CA THR A 780 5.22 53.10 -44.15
C THR A 780 4.12 53.53 -43.14
N TYR A 781 4.53 54.45 -42.24
CA TYR A 781 3.96 55.78 -41.91
C TYR A 781 2.52 55.98 -41.33
N GLY A 782 2.42 56.89 -40.35
CA GLY A 782 1.20 57.58 -39.88
C GLY A 782 0.88 57.36 -38.39
N SER A 783 1.51 58.04 -37.42
CA SER A 783 1.22 59.41 -36.90
C SER A 783 -0.16 59.64 -36.24
N GLN A 784 -0.22 59.76 -34.90
CA GLN A 784 -0.51 61.01 -34.16
C GLN A 784 -0.99 60.76 -32.70
N ASN A 785 -0.52 61.62 -31.78
CA ASN A 785 -1.14 62.22 -30.58
C ASN A 785 -1.98 61.30 -29.64
N GLY A 786 -1.78 61.21 -28.32
CA GLY A 786 -1.53 62.19 -27.23
C GLY A 786 -2.41 61.73 -26.05
N THR A 787 -2.18 61.93 -24.74
CA THR A 787 -1.50 62.97 -23.96
C THR A 787 -1.36 62.47 -22.49
N THR A 788 -0.18 62.68 -21.84
CA THR A 788 0.08 63.17 -20.45
C THR A 788 -0.80 62.79 -19.21
N PHE A 789 -0.34 62.74 -17.94
CA PHE A 789 0.85 63.31 -17.23
C PHE A 789 1.13 62.68 -15.82
N TYR A 790 2.40 62.78 -15.33
CA TYR A 790 2.95 62.75 -13.93
C TYR A 790 2.73 61.54 -12.96
N GLY A 791 3.68 61.14 -12.10
CA GLY A 791 5.08 61.56 -11.81
C GLY A 791 5.88 60.46 -11.04
N SER A 792 7.21 60.32 -11.18
CA SER A 792 8.33 60.87 -10.33
C SER A 792 8.40 60.29 -8.90
N GLU A 793 9.50 59.82 -8.28
CA GLU A 793 10.99 59.81 -8.50
C GLU A 793 11.52 58.41 -8.02
N GLU A 794 12.55 57.73 -8.54
CA GLU A 794 13.98 57.99 -8.80
C GLU A 794 14.95 57.98 -7.58
N LYS A 795 15.85 56.98 -7.52
CA LYS A 795 17.21 57.09 -6.92
C LYS A 795 18.16 55.97 -7.38
N SER A 796 19.28 56.37 -7.98
CA SER A 796 20.42 55.55 -8.45
C SER A 796 21.56 55.54 -7.39
N VAL A 797 22.76 54.95 -7.55
CA VAL A 797 23.54 54.39 -8.69
C VAL A 797 24.49 53.28 -8.11
N MET A 798 25.09 52.30 -8.81
CA MET A 798 26.32 52.42 -9.64
C MET A 798 26.69 51.06 -10.29
N MET A 799 27.34 51.09 -11.46
CA MET A 799 27.96 49.92 -12.13
C MET A 799 29.48 49.89 -11.95
N VAL A 800 30.09 48.70 -12.02
CA VAL A 800 31.35 48.44 -12.77
C VAL A 800 31.29 47.03 -13.35
N GLY A 801 31.76 46.84 -14.59
CA GLY A 801 32.11 45.53 -15.16
C GLY A 801 33.36 45.65 -16.03
N SER A 802 33.97 44.53 -16.41
CA SER A 802 34.98 44.45 -17.48
C SER A 802 35.22 43.00 -17.91
N ASP A 803 35.50 42.82 -19.20
CA ASP A 803 35.62 41.54 -19.91
C ASP A 803 36.99 40.83 -19.77
N ASP A 804 37.13 39.77 -20.57
CA ASP A 804 38.35 39.04 -20.99
C ASP A 804 39.04 38.09 -20.00
N PHE A 805 39.01 36.79 -20.32
CA PHE A 805 40.17 36.18 -21.01
C PHE A 805 39.81 34.88 -21.76
N LYS A 806 40.53 34.62 -22.85
CA LYS A 806 40.38 33.45 -23.74
C LYS A 806 41.53 32.45 -23.57
N ALA A 807 41.20 31.19 -23.84
CA ALA A 807 42.04 30.15 -24.47
C ALA A 807 42.98 29.26 -23.63
N TRP A 808 43.20 28.07 -24.22
CA TRP A 808 44.14 26.98 -23.92
C TRP A 808 43.82 26.06 -22.71
N GLY A 809 43.81 24.73 -22.89
CA GLY A 809 43.98 23.97 -24.13
C GLY A 809 43.75 22.46 -23.98
N ASP A 810 43.48 21.79 -25.11
CA ASP A 810 43.39 20.33 -25.18
C ASP A 810 44.75 19.66 -24.94
N ASN A 811 44.76 18.50 -24.28
CA ASN A 811 45.55 17.37 -24.79
C ASN A 811 45.05 16.02 -24.28
N ASN A 812 45.05 15.05 -25.21
CA ASN A 812 44.74 13.65 -24.96
C ASN A 812 45.81 12.98 -24.07
N VAL A 813 45.44 11.89 -23.39
CA VAL A 813 45.84 10.50 -23.73
C VAL A 813 45.40 9.53 -22.63
N SER A 814 44.99 8.34 -23.05
CA SER A 814 44.57 7.19 -22.24
C SER A 814 45.68 6.55 -21.39
N VAL A 815 45.32 6.12 -20.17
CA VAL A 815 45.47 4.73 -19.69
C VAL A 815 44.21 4.36 -18.92
#